data_AF-A0A9E4JQN6-F1
#
_entry.id   AF-A0A9E4JQN6-F1
#
_cell.length_a   1.000
_cell.length_b   1.000
_cell.length_c   1.000
_cell.angle_alpha   90.00
_cell.angle_beta   90.00
_cell.angle_gamma   90.00
#
_symmetry.space_group_name_H-M   'P 1'
#
loop_
_entity.id
_entity.type
_entity.pdbx_description
1 polymer ?
#
loop_
_entity_poly.entity_id
_entity_poly.type
_entity_poly.pdbx_seq_one_letter_code
_entity_poly.pdbx_strand_id
1 'polypeptide(L)'
;MSGFTQKPKCLFVNTAKANCSIYESGKMSYESLLLSDRYILDYLELDETVDFIPHKYDFYVFNYHHNPLTMGWLDMEVVRQLPGFKATLVLEILPNDPFILCPKDVFDAYLALDPTMNVADKRVYAFPRPLEVPQKITPYSKPDIPIIGSFGFATPEKGFELVVEAVNKEFDEAIVRINIPSGTYAKDEGESYADYLSQLCKQTAKKGVQVIVTHDYMTKEELIEWCAQNTLNCFMYTRKIPGLSATTDQAISSGRPLIVSQADTFRHIHTYTKPYPLQSLKEAIATSQQQVLKIQKDWHPKNFALKFEKVLEDFQLLSKVTSEPAKQKAQKVYAGKKNTSLEVQPAIIYPVYDLSIFSIFRQSEKYLNRYLQQVTEAFELNGGKCRAVWLEGDSTDKTYQILKDAKLKLDQTGKVDVTLVKYDNNGPYWQSINNPDRWHQIATCWNKCLAELKPSKITISVESDLIYNPAIIEKLAQKLDRNHHVIYPMLMTYDGSYEKTPEFETFYDTWGMCREDKKFNNLPPYWSPSDSLIEEEDLLQITTGGGMIVSTYEYQKLGKFDTSCCIMKYPPYVKLFMHKGLRIYHPMPGDKRYWTPSILLEDWQRSQSQVRQTREEKKWLESKCKALEQTTKNIHQELREFQSQLQKTQAELELLRSQLHRSKAHHN
;
A
#
# COMPACT_ATOMS: atom_id res chain seq x y z
N MET A 1 -43.31 -29.98 0.23
CA MET A 1 -42.36 -30.40 1.29
C MET A 1 -41.15 -29.49 1.20
N SER A 2 -41.12 -28.41 1.99
CA SER A 2 -39.93 -27.58 2.14
C SER A 2 -38.93 -28.35 3.00
N GLY A 3 -38.05 -29.11 2.36
CA GLY A 3 -36.95 -29.77 3.07
C GLY A 3 -36.16 -28.68 3.79
N PHE A 4 -36.13 -28.74 5.12
CA PHE A 4 -35.27 -27.87 5.91
C PHE A 4 -33.83 -28.19 5.50
N THR A 5 -33.24 -27.33 4.67
CA THR A 5 -31.80 -27.40 4.38
C THR A 5 -31.09 -27.16 5.70
N GLN A 6 -30.36 -28.18 6.16
CA GLN A 6 -29.55 -28.09 7.36
C GLN A 6 -28.61 -26.88 7.26
N LYS A 7 -28.55 -26.06 8.31
CA LYS A 7 -27.64 -24.90 8.35
C LYS A 7 -26.20 -25.37 8.22
N PRO A 8 -25.37 -24.74 7.37
CA PRO A 8 -23.95 -25.05 7.27
C PRO A 8 -23.26 -24.92 8.64
N LYS A 9 -22.39 -25.88 8.96
CA LYS A 9 -21.58 -25.90 10.18
C LYS A 9 -20.18 -25.40 9.90
N CYS A 10 -19.74 -24.45 10.71
CA CYS A 10 -18.42 -23.82 10.66
C CYS A 10 -17.57 -24.25 11.86
N LEU A 11 -16.27 -24.43 11.63
CA LEU A 11 -15.27 -24.36 12.69
C LEU A 11 -14.48 -23.06 12.58
N PHE A 12 -14.57 -22.20 13.59
CA PHE A 12 -13.68 -21.05 13.73
C PHE A 12 -12.44 -21.47 14.51
N VAL A 13 -11.27 -21.28 13.91
CA VAL A 13 -9.98 -21.68 14.44
C VAL A 13 -9.19 -20.44 14.84
N ASN A 14 -8.80 -20.34 16.11
CA ASN A 14 -8.00 -19.26 16.65
C ASN A 14 -6.69 -19.80 17.26
N THR A 15 -5.71 -18.93 17.47
CA THR A 15 -4.53 -19.26 18.28
C THR A 15 -4.92 -19.44 19.75
N ALA A 16 -4.13 -20.20 20.51
CA ALA A 16 -4.32 -20.35 21.94
C ALA A 16 -4.31 -19.01 22.68
N LYS A 17 -5.11 -18.92 23.74
CA LYS A 17 -5.29 -17.69 24.50
C LYS A 17 -3.95 -17.08 24.95
N ALA A 18 -3.74 -15.83 24.56
CA ALA A 18 -2.62 -15.01 24.98
C ALA A 18 -3.05 -13.54 25.13
N ASN A 19 -2.34 -12.76 25.95
CA ASN A 19 -2.56 -11.31 26.02
C ASN A 19 -1.90 -10.63 24.81
N CYS A 20 -2.52 -10.79 23.64
CA CYS A 20 -2.05 -10.22 22.38
C CYS A 20 -3.19 -9.79 21.47
N SER A 21 -2.92 -8.79 20.62
CA SER A 21 -3.93 -8.24 19.70
C SER A 21 -4.43 -9.24 18.64
N ILE A 22 -3.64 -10.26 18.32
CA ILE A 22 -3.98 -11.28 17.31
C ILE A 22 -5.10 -12.18 17.84
N TYR A 23 -4.92 -12.74 19.04
CA TYR A 23 -5.93 -13.55 19.72
C TYR A 23 -7.24 -12.76 19.88
N GLU A 24 -7.15 -11.53 20.38
CA GLU A 24 -8.33 -10.70 20.65
C GLU A 24 -9.09 -10.32 19.38
N SER A 25 -8.39 -9.99 18.29
CA SER A 25 -9.04 -9.69 17.02
C SER A 25 -9.75 -10.91 16.43
N GLY A 26 -9.18 -12.11 16.59
CA GLY A 26 -9.82 -13.37 16.22
C GLY A 26 -11.09 -13.60 17.01
N LYS A 27 -11.02 -13.40 18.34
CA LYS A 27 -12.17 -13.54 19.23
C LYS A 27 -13.30 -12.55 18.91
N MET A 28 -12.97 -11.28 18.66
CA MET A 28 -13.94 -10.25 18.26
C MET A 28 -14.62 -10.58 16.92
N SER A 29 -13.86 -11.14 15.98
CA SER A 29 -14.40 -11.61 14.70
C SER A 29 -15.34 -12.78 14.91
N TYR A 30 -14.95 -13.79 15.70
CA TYR A 30 -15.81 -14.92 16.07
C TYR A 30 -17.12 -14.46 16.74
N GLU A 31 -17.04 -13.59 17.74
CA GLU A 31 -18.21 -13.04 18.44
C GLU A 31 -19.13 -12.25 17.50
N SER A 32 -18.55 -11.55 16.53
CA SER A 32 -19.33 -10.87 15.49
C SER A 32 -20.06 -11.88 14.60
N LEU A 33 -19.41 -12.96 14.20
CA LEU A 33 -20.01 -14.00 13.35
C LEU A 33 -21.16 -14.73 14.04
N LEU A 34 -21.15 -14.87 15.38
CA LEU A 34 -22.27 -15.45 16.15
C LEU A 34 -23.60 -14.68 16.00
N LEU A 35 -23.57 -13.45 15.48
CA LEU A 35 -24.77 -12.63 15.28
C LEU A 35 -25.60 -13.04 14.05
N SER A 36 -25.09 -13.94 13.20
CA SER A 36 -25.87 -14.53 12.11
C SER A 36 -26.59 -15.79 12.57
N ASP A 37 -27.82 -15.98 12.11
CA ASP A 37 -28.59 -17.20 12.32
C ASP A 37 -28.53 -18.15 11.11
N ARG A 38 -27.73 -17.85 10.08
CA ARG A 38 -27.74 -18.61 8.81
C ARG A 38 -26.79 -19.82 8.78
N TYR A 39 -25.92 -19.93 9.77
CA TYR A 39 -24.96 -21.01 9.94
C TYR A 39 -24.82 -21.37 11.43
N ILE A 40 -24.10 -22.44 11.74
CA ILE A 40 -23.76 -22.84 13.11
C ILE A 40 -22.24 -22.72 13.27
N LEU A 41 -21.76 -22.08 14.34
CA LEU A 41 -20.33 -21.92 14.62
C LEU A 41 -19.91 -22.72 15.85
N ASP A 42 -18.87 -23.52 15.67
CA ASP A 42 -18.04 -24.05 16.75
C ASP A 42 -16.71 -23.28 16.80
N TYR A 43 -16.06 -23.25 17.96
CA TYR A 43 -14.79 -22.53 18.19
C TYR A 43 -13.72 -23.49 18.69
N LEU A 44 -12.51 -23.36 18.15
CA LEU A 44 -11.33 -24.15 18.53
C LEU A 44 -10.12 -23.23 18.67
N GLU A 45 -9.45 -23.31 19.81
CA GLU A 45 -8.12 -22.72 20.00
C GLU A 45 -7.07 -23.78 19.69
N LEU A 46 -6.02 -23.40 18.97
CA LEU A 46 -4.89 -24.26 18.64
C LEU A 46 -3.57 -23.66 19.12
N ASP A 47 -2.70 -24.53 19.61
CA ASP A 47 -1.27 -24.28 19.83
C ASP A 47 -0.44 -25.36 19.11
N GLU A 48 0.88 -25.25 19.22
CA GLU A 48 1.84 -26.18 18.60
C GLU A 48 1.71 -27.64 19.05
N THR A 49 0.91 -27.93 20.10
CA THR A 49 0.69 -29.28 20.62
C THR A 49 -0.56 -29.94 20.05
N VAL A 50 -1.41 -29.20 19.33
CA VAL A 50 -2.66 -29.73 18.77
C VAL A 50 -2.44 -30.23 17.34
N ASP A 51 -2.39 -31.56 17.19
CA ASP A 51 -2.12 -32.21 15.91
C ASP A 51 -3.37 -32.47 15.03
N PHE A 52 -4.57 -32.08 15.47
CA PHE A 52 -5.82 -32.47 14.81
C PHE A 52 -6.88 -31.37 14.72
N ILE A 53 -7.32 -31.09 13.50
CA ILE A 53 -8.50 -30.26 13.19
C ILE A 53 -9.62 -31.21 12.72
N PRO A 54 -10.84 -31.19 13.30
CA PRO A 54 -11.89 -32.13 12.90
C PRO A 54 -12.44 -31.92 11.47
N HIS A 55 -12.66 -33.00 10.71
CA HIS A 55 -13.11 -32.99 9.30
C HIS A 55 -14.65 -32.96 9.12
N LYS A 56 -15.42 -32.65 10.17
CA LYS A 56 -16.89 -32.80 10.19
C LYS A 56 -17.68 -31.53 9.81
N TYR A 57 -17.00 -30.49 9.34
CA TYR A 57 -17.59 -29.17 9.10
C TYR A 57 -17.77 -28.90 7.60
N ASP A 58 -18.77 -28.09 7.28
CA ASP A 58 -19.04 -27.66 5.90
C ASP A 58 -18.05 -26.57 5.46
N PHE A 59 -17.56 -25.78 6.43
CA PHE A 59 -16.52 -24.78 6.20
C PHE A 59 -15.70 -24.43 7.45
N TYR A 60 -14.58 -23.73 7.23
CA TYR A 60 -13.60 -23.36 8.24
C TYR A 60 -13.23 -21.88 8.11
N VAL A 61 -13.03 -21.20 9.24
CA VAL A 61 -12.53 -19.83 9.30
C VAL A 61 -11.30 -19.80 10.21
N PHE A 62 -10.16 -19.35 9.69
CA PHE A 62 -8.92 -19.27 10.43
C PHE A 62 -8.60 -17.84 10.82
N ASN A 63 -8.17 -17.60 12.05
CA ASN A 63 -7.47 -16.37 12.44
C ASN A 63 -5.96 -16.53 12.18
N TYR A 64 -5.58 -16.85 10.94
CA TYR A 64 -4.19 -17.21 10.62
C TYR A 64 -3.25 -16.01 10.69
N HIS A 65 -2.10 -16.23 11.32
CA HIS A 65 -1.03 -15.26 11.41
C HIS A 65 0.32 -15.96 11.31
N HIS A 66 1.16 -15.58 10.34
CA HIS A 66 2.39 -16.31 10.02
C HIS A 66 3.48 -16.24 11.10
N ASN A 67 3.32 -15.37 12.10
CA ASN A 67 4.25 -15.27 13.21
C ASN A 67 4.40 -16.63 13.94
N PRO A 68 5.63 -17.17 14.09
CA PRO A 68 5.89 -18.44 14.76
C PRO A 68 5.31 -18.53 16.18
N LEU A 69 5.14 -17.40 16.87
CA LEU A 69 4.57 -17.36 18.22
C LEU A 69 3.03 -17.49 18.25
N THR A 70 2.37 -17.53 17.09
CA THR A 70 0.90 -17.57 16.98
C THR A 70 0.41 -18.76 16.18
N MET A 71 0.50 -18.73 14.84
CA MET A 71 0.08 -19.83 13.97
C MET A 71 1.10 -20.14 12.85
N GLY A 72 2.32 -19.58 12.91
CA GLY A 72 3.38 -19.86 11.93
C GLY A 72 3.83 -21.33 11.89
N TRP A 73 3.54 -22.10 12.95
CA TRP A 73 3.80 -23.53 13.05
C TRP A 73 2.70 -24.41 12.42
N LEU A 74 1.55 -23.85 12.04
CA LEU A 74 0.45 -24.63 11.46
C LEU A 74 0.83 -25.09 10.05
N ASP A 75 0.76 -26.40 9.81
CA ASP A 75 1.04 -26.98 8.48
C ASP A 75 -0.07 -26.63 7.48
N MET A 76 0.30 -25.87 6.45
CA MET A 76 -0.63 -25.45 5.39
C MET A 76 -1.09 -26.61 4.50
N GLU A 77 -0.36 -27.73 4.43
CA GLU A 77 -0.83 -28.93 3.74
C GLU A 77 -2.01 -29.57 4.47
N VAL A 78 -1.98 -29.61 5.81
CA VAL A 78 -3.10 -30.08 6.63
C VAL A 78 -4.32 -29.19 6.38
N VAL A 79 -4.14 -27.87 6.37
CA VAL A 79 -5.23 -26.92 6.08
C VAL A 79 -5.79 -27.15 4.67
N ARG A 80 -4.94 -27.37 3.66
CA ARG A 80 -5.37 -27.64 2.28
C ARG A 80 -6.18 -28.93 2.16
N GLN A 81 -5.87 -29.94 2.95
CA GLN A 81 -6.55 -31.23 2.96
C GLN A 81 -7.90 -31.23 3.69
N LEU A 82 -8.23 -30.16 4.44
CA LEU A 82 -9.54 -30.05 5.08
C LEU A 82 -10.67 -30.00 4.04
N PRO A 83 -11.79 -30.70 4.29
CA PRO A 83 -12.94 -30.67 3.40
C PRO A 83 -13.61 -29.29 3.41
N GLY A 84 -14.48 -29.04 2.43
CA GLY A 84 -15.31 -27.84 2.42
C GLY A 84 -14.56 -26.55 2.15
N PHE A 85 -15.24 -25.42 2.39
CA PHE A 85 -14.72 -24.07 2.14
C PHE A 85 -13.82 -23.58 3.27
N LYS A 86 -12.76 -22.85 2.93
CA LYS A 86 -11.76 -22.34 3.87
C LYS A 86 -11.59 -20.83 3.69
N ALA A 87 -11.89 -20.07 4.74
CA ALA A 87 -11.60 -18.64 4.79
C ALA A 87 -10.54 -18.34 5.85
N THR A 88 -9.83 -17.21 5.69
CA THR A 88 -8.91 -16.72 6.70
C THR A 88 -9.10 -15.23 6.96
N LEU A 89 -8.98 -14.80 8.22
CA LEU A 89 -8.81 -13.41 8.60
C LEU A 89 -7.38 -12.99 8.28
N VAL A 90 -7.21 -11.82 7.68
CA VAL A 90 -5.88 -11.29 7.36
C VAL A 90 -5.70 -9.94 8.05
N LEU A 91 -4.82 -9.90 9.05
CA LEU A 91 -4.55 -8.71 9.86
C LEU A 91 -3.33 -7.94 9.39
N GLU A 92 -2.24 -8.65 9.10
CA GLU A 92 -0.99 -8.07 8.64
C GLU A 92 -0.98 -7.94 7.13
N ILE A 93 -1.35 -6.74 6.67
CA ILE A 93 -1.52 -6.44 5.25
C ILE A 93 -0.89 -5.10 4.88
N LEU A 94 -0.35 -5.02 3.68
CA LEU A 94 0.06 -3.76 3.08
C LEU A 94 -1.10 -3.16 2.26
N PRO A 95 -1.06 -1.85 1.95
CA PRO A 95 -2.01 -1.27 1.01
C PRO A 95 -2.01 -2.06 -0.31
N ASN A 96 -3.17 -2.61 -0.67
CA ASN A 96 -3.39 -3.42 -1.88
C ASN A 96 -2.57 -4.71 -1.97
N ASP A 97 -2.00 -5.20 -0.87
CA ASP A 97 -1.36 -6.51 -0.83
C ASP A 97 -1.72 -7.25 0.48
N PRO A 98 -2.73 -8.13 0.44
CA PRO A 98 -3.13 -8.93 1.59
C PRO A 98 -2.25 -10.18 1.78
N PHE A 99 -1.34 -10.49 0.85
CA PHE A 99 -0.62 -11.76 0.83
C PHE A 99 0.81 -11.66 1.38
N ILE A 100 1.22 -10.48 1.84
CA ILE A 100 2.58 -10.22 2.34
C ILE A 100 3.01 -11.24 3.42
N LEU A 101 2.10 -11.62 4.31
CA LEU A 101 2.32 -12.58 5.40
C LEU A 101 1.23 -13.67 5.44
N CYS A 102 0.51 -13.88 4.33
CA CYS A 102 -0.56 -14.86 4.24
C CYS A 102 -0.45 -15.65 2.93
N PRO A 103 -0.46 -16.99 2.97
CA PRO A 103 -0.27 -17.80 1.77
C PRO A 103 -1.46 -17.64 0.80
N LYS A 104 -1.16 -17.34 -0.47
CA LYS A 104 -2.14 -16.98 -1.52
C LYS A 104 -2.96 -18.16 -2.08
N ASP A 105 -2.50 -19.40 -1.87
CA ASP A 105 -3.03 -20.60 -2.53
C ASP A 105 -3.42 -21.70 -1.53
N VAL A 106 -3.90 -21.29 -0.35
CA VAL A 106 -4.35 -22.21 0.72
C VAL A 106 -5.83 -22.01 1.03
N PHE A 107 -6.30 -20.77 1.05
CA PHE A 107 -7.67 -20.42 1.41
C PHE A 107 -8.50 -20.08 0.16
N ASP A 108 -9.78 -20.39 0.22
CA ASP A 108 -10.76 -20.07 -0.82
C ASP A 108 -11.15 -18.58 -0.74
N ALA A 109 -11.15 -17.99 0.46
CA ALA A 109 -11.40 -16.58 0.69
C ALA A 109 -10.47 -15.94 1.74
N TYR A 110 -10.16 -14.67 1.53
CA TYR A 110 -9.29 -13.85 2.37
C TYR A 110 -10.07 -12.66 2.89
N LEU A 111 -10.38 -12.67 4.19
CA LEU A 111 -11.14 -11.65 4.89
C LEU A 111 -10.15 -10.62 5.45
N ALA A 112 -9.69 -9.71 4.57
CA ALA A 112 -8.73 -8.69 4.94
C ALA A 112 -9.38 -7.69 5.91
N LEU A 113 -8.89 -7.59 7.15
CA LEU A 113 -9.44 -6.70 8.18
C LEU A 113 -8.99 -5.25 7.96
N ASP A 114 -9.17 -4.75 6.74
CA ASP A 114 -8.93 -3.39 6.30
C ASP A 114 -10.02 -2.98 5.30
N PRO A 115 -10.90 -2.04 5.66
CA PRO A 115 -11.97 -1.59 4.77
C PRO A 115 -11.46 -0.80 3.56
N THR A 116 -10.18 -0.41 3.53
CA THR A 116 -9.54 0.30 2.41
C THR A 116 -8.91 -0.64 1.38
N MET A 117 -8.93 -1.95 1.62
CA MET A 117 -8.36 -2.93 0.71
C MET A 117 -9.04 -2.88 -0.66
N ASN A 118 -8.25 -2.67 -1.72
CA ASN A 118 -8.72 -2.64 -3.10
C ASN A 118 -7.77 -3.45 -3.99
N VAL A 119 -8.11 -4.72 -4.23
CA VAL A 119 -7.33 -5.62 -5.07
C VAL A 119 -8.21 -6.32 -6.10
N ALA A 120 -7.61 -6.68 -7.23
CA ALA A 120 -8.31 -7.34 -8.32
C ALA A 120 -8.65 -8.82 -8.03
N ASP A 121 -8.00 -9.44 -7.04
CA ASP A 121 -8.24 -10.84 -6.67
C ASP A 121 -9.61 -10.99 -6.00
N LYS A 122 -10.55 -11.65 -6.70
CA LYS A 122 -11.94 -11.82 -6.27
C LYS A 122 -12.10 -12.68 -5.01
N ARG A 123 -11.05 -13.36 -4.56
CA ARG A 123 -11.05 -14.12 -3.31
C ARG A 123 -10.82 -13.22 -2.09
N VAL A 124 -10.38 -11.98 -2.31
CA VAL A 124 -10.08 -11.04 -1.24
C VAL A 124 -11.31 -10.15 -0.99
N TYR A 125 -11.78 -10.17 0.25
CA TYR A 125 -12.88 -9.36 0.72
C TYR A 125 -12.33 -8.37 1.74
N ALA A 126 -12.46 -7.08 1.48
CA ALA A 126 -12.20 -6.04 2.47
C ALA A 126 -13.21 -6.19 3.61
N PHE A 127 -12.81 -6.14 4.87
CA PHE A 127 -13.69 -6.18 6.04
C PHE A 127 -13.38 -5.00 6.97
N PRO A 128 -14.39 -4.40 7.62
CA PRO A 128 -14.12 -3.49 8.73
C PRO A 128 -13.49 -4.28 9.88
N ARG A 129 -12.81 -3.57 10.78
CA ARG A 129 -12.43 -4.16 12.07
C ARG A 129 -13.70 -4.29 12.92
N PRO A 130 -14.08 -5.48 13.42
CA PRO A 130 -15.25 -5.59 14.27
C PRO A 130 -15.00 -4.77 15.55
N LEU A 131 -16.02 -4.07 16.04
CA LEU A 131 -15.92 -3.28 17.28
C LEU A 131 -16.68 -3.94 18.42
N GLU A 132 -16.20 -3.83 19.65
CA GLU A 132 -17.01 -4.16 20.81
C GLU A 132 -18.16 -3.16 20.99
N VAL A 133 -19.34 -3.67 21.32
CA VAL A 133 -20.50 -2.83 21.63
C VAL A 133 -20.71 -2.86 23.15
N PRO A 134 -20.30 -1.81 23.88
CA PRO A 134 -20.42 -1.78 25.32
C PRO A 134 -21.90 -1.77 25.72
N GLN A 135 -22.27 -2.59 26.71
CA GLN A 135 -23.65 -2.63 27.22
C GLN A 135 -24.03 -1.33 27.92
N LYS A 136 -23.07 -0.70 28.60
CA LYS A 136 -23.23 0.54 29.33
C LYS A 136 -21.91 1.30 29.34
N ILE A 137 -21.99 2.61 29.12
CA ILE A 137 -20.88 3.55 29.29
C ILE A 137 -21.32 4.60 30.30
N THR A 138 -20.45 4.97 31.24
CA THR A 138 -20.76 6.08 32.16
C THR A 138 -20.85 7.38 31.35
N PRO A 139 -21.90 8.21 31.56
CA PRO A 139 -21.99 9.49 30.87
C PRO A 139 -20.74 10.33 31.05
N TYR A 140 -20.22 10.86 29.94
CA TYR A 140 -19.05 11.73 29.96
C TYR A 140 -19.34 13.00 30.76
N SER A 141 -18.53 13.27 31.77
CA SER A 141 -18.51 14.55 32.48
C SER A 141 -17.42 15.43 31.89
N LYS A 142 -17.79 16.58 31.32
CA LYS A 142 -16.82 17.51 30.73
C LYS A 142 -15.91 18.08 31.82
N PRO A 143 -14.59 17.84 31.79
CA PRO A 143 -13.66 18.42 32.74
C PRO A 143 -13.35 19.89 32.37
N ASP A 144 -12.92 20.67 33.36
CA ASP A 144 -12.46 22.05 33.14
C ASP A 144 -11.18 22.10 32.30
N ILE A 145 -10.29 21.14 32.52
CA ILE A 145 -9.03 20.96 31.79
C ILE A 145 -9.16 19.76 30.84
N PRO A 146 -8.79 19.87 29.56
CA PRO A 146 -8.94 18.77 28.61
C PRO A 146 -8.10 17.55 29.00
N ILE A 147 -8.72 16.37 28.90
CA ILE A 147 -8.08 15.08 29.14
C ILE A 147 -7.79 14.40 27.80
N ILE A 148 -6.51 14.20 27.48
CA ILE A 148 -6.04 13.58 26.24
C ILE A 148 -5.52 12.18 26.56
N GLY A 149 -6.17 11.15 26.04
CA GLY A 149 -5.87 9.76 26.36
C GLY A 149 -5.13 9.03 25.23
N SER A 150 -4.16 8.20 25.59
CA SER A 150 -3.54 7.21 24.69
C SER A 150 -3.30 5.89 25.44
N PHE A 151 -3.15 4.79 24.72
CA PHE A 151 -2.81 3.51 25.34
C PHE A 151 -2.15 2.56 24.34
N GLY A 152 -1.59 1.47 24.86
CA GLY A 152 -1.04 0.36 24.09
C GLY A 152 0.20 -0.24 24.75
N PHE A 153 0.60 -1.44 24.31
CA PHE A 153 1.86 -2.03 24.74
C PHE A 153 3.05 -1.15 24.40
N ALA A 154 4.09 -1.20 25.24
CA ALA A 154 5.32 -0.44 25.10
C ALA A 154 6.07 -0.87 23.82
N THR A 155 5.92 -0.12 22.72
CA THR A 155 6.78 -0.24 21.54
C THR A 155 7.22 1.15 21.06
N PRO A 156 8.46 1.30 20.54
CA PRO A 156 8.98 2.61 20.15
C PRO A 156 8.12 3.37 19.15
N GLU A 157 7.43 2.65 18.28
CA GLU A 157 6.67 3.23 17.19
C GLU A 157 5.27 3.71 17.58
N LYS A 158 4.88 3.55 18.87
CA LYS A 158 3.62 4.06 19.40
C LYS A 158 3.60 5.59 19.54
N GLY A 159 4.78 6.21 19.72
CA GLY A 159 4.92 7.67 19.80
C GLY A 159 4.11 8.30 20.93
N PHE A 160 4.18 7.74 22.14
CA PHE A 160 3.45 8.31 23.30
C PHE A 160 3.98 9.70 23.67
N GLU A 161 5.29 9.91 23.55
CA GLU A 161 5.95 11.19 23.70
C GLU A 161 5.45 12.22 22.68
N LEU A 162 5.15 11.79 21.45
CA LEU A 162 4.60 12.66 20.40
C LEU A 162 3.18 13.13 20.72
N VAL A 163 2.41 12.37 21.50
CA VAL A 163 1.13 12.83 22.05
C VAL A 163 1.38 14.01 23.00
N VAL A 164 2.35 13.90 23.90
CA VAL A 164 2.71 14.97 24.84
C VAL A 164 3.22 16.21 24.09
N GLU A 165 4.04 16.04 23.07
CA GLU A 165 4.52 17.15 22.22
C GLU A 165 3.38 17.89 21.50
N ALA A 166 2.44 17.15 20.90
CA ALA A 166 1.27 17.74 20.27
C ALA A 166 0.41 18.52 21.29
N VAL A 167 0.26 17.99 22.50
CA VAL A 167 -0.46 18.68 23.59
C VAL A 167 0.28 19.93 24.06
N ASN A 168 1.59 19.86 24.26
CA ASN A 168 2.42 21.02 24.60
C ASN A 168 2.29 22.15 23.58
N LYS A 169 2.16 21.81 22.29
CA LYS A 169 2.01 22.79 21.21
C LYS A 169 0.66 23.51 21.24
N GLU A 170 -0.41 22.82 21.62
CA GLU A 170 -1.77 23.33 21.46
C GLU A 170 -2.44 23.81 22.74
N PHE A 171 -2.06 23.31 23.92
CA PHE A 171 -2.74 23.60 25.18
C PHE A 171 -1.82 24.24 26.20
N ASP A 172 -2.32 25.20 26.96
CA ASP A 172 -1.61 25.77 28.12
C ASP A 172 -1.73 24.85 29.33
N GLU A 173 -2.94 24.31 29.55
CA GLU A 173 -3.24 23.33 30.58
C GLU A 173 -3.94 22.11 29.97
N ALA A 174 -3.46 20.92 30.31
CA ALA A 174 -4.04 19.64 29.86
C ALA A 174 -3.61 18.50 30.79
N ILE A 175 -4.41 17.43 30.83
CA ILE A 175 -4.01 16.15 31.43
C ILE A 175 -3.83 15.13 30.32
N VAL A 176 -2.62 14.61 30.14
CA VAL A 176 -2.32 13.50 29.25
C VAL A 176 -2.35 12.20 30.05
N ARG A 177 -3.29 11.29 29.73
CA ARG A 177 -3.40 9.97 30.34
C ARG A 177 -2.85 8.92 29.38
N ILE A 178 -1.90 8.10 29.82
CA ILE A 178 -1.33 7.02 28.99
C ILE A 178 -1.43 5.71 29.75
N ASN A 179 -2.04 4.68 29.16
CA ASN A 179 -2.02 3.33 29.73
C ASN A 179 -1.07 2.40 28.95
N ILE A 180 -0.01 1.91 29.61
CA ILE A 180 1.04 1.06 29.03
C ILE A 180 1.09 -0.28 29.77
N PRO A 181 0.17 -1.22 29.50
CA PRO A 181 0.15 -2.51 30.17
C PRO A 181 1.33 -3.41 29.74
N SER A 182 1.68 -4.39 30.57
CA SER A 182 2.66 -5.43 30.23
C SER A 182 2.07 -6.44 29.22
N GLY A 183 2.84 -6.84 28.20
CA GLY A 183 2.42 -7.80 27.18
C GLY A 183 3.06 -9.18 27.34
N THR A 184 2.33 -10.28 27.06
CA THR A 184 2.84 -11.66 27.21
C THR A 184 4.09 -11.95 26.36
N TYR A 185 4.15 -11.36 25.16
CA TYR A 185 5.26 -11.56 24.22
C TYR A 185 6.27 -10.40 24.21
N ALA A 186 6.05 -9.38 25.04
CA ALA A 186 6.97 -8.27 25.24
C ALA A 186 7.78 -8.54 26.52
N LYS A 187 8.72 -9.49 26.46
CA LYS A 187 9.63 -9.75 27.57
C LYS A 187 10.77 -8.71 27.51
N ASP A 188 10.75 -7.76 28.44
CA ASP A 188 11.89 -6.88 28.69
C ASP A 188 12.87 -7.57 29.65
N GLU A 189 14.15 -7.66 29.28
CA GLU A 189 15.25 -7.95 30.21
C GLU A 189 15.88 -6.61 30.66
N GLY A 190 15.58 -6.11 31.86
CA GLY A 190 16.15 -4.85 32.39
C GLY A 190 15.11 -3.88 33.01
N GLU A 191 15.42 -2.58 33.04
CA GLU A 191 14.39 -1.53 33.24
C GLU A 191 13.30 -1.76 32.18
N SER A 192 12.04 -1.89 32.61
CA SER A 192 10.97 -2.14 31.64
C SER A 192 10.90 -0.96 30.68
N TYR A 193 10.84 -1.26 29.38
CA TYR A 193 10.72 -0.26 28.35
C TYR A 193 9.47 0.62 28.55
N ALA A 194 8.44 0.08 29.19
CA ALA A 194 7.27 0.82 29.65
C ALA A 194 7.62 1.93 30.66
N ASP A 195 8.50 1.67 31.63
CA ASP A 195 8.95 2.66 32.61
C ASP A 195 9.77 3.76 31.96
N TYR A 196 10.64 3.41 31.01
CA TYR A 196 11.37 4.37 30.20
C TYR A 196 10.41 5.32 29.44
N LEU A 197 9.42 4.78 28.75
CA LEU A 197 8.41 5.57 28.04
C LEU A 197 7.60 6.45 29.01
N SER A 198 7.25 5.93 30.19
CA SER A 198 6.58 6.70 31.26
C SER A 198 7.40 7.91 31.69
N GLN A 199 8.71 7.73 31.91
CA GLN A 199 9.61 8.82 32.27
C GLN A 199 9.78 9.82 31.13
N LEU A 200 9.98 9.34 29.91
CA LEU A 200 10.12 10.17 28.72
C LEU A 200 8.91 11.09 28.55
N CYS A 201 7.69 10.54 28.60
CA CYS A 201 6.46 11.34 28.47
C CYS A 201 6.37 12.42 29.56
N LYS A 202 6.73 12.10 30.81
CA LYS A 202 6.74 13.06 31.92
C LYS A 202 7.79 14.17 31.73
N GLN A 203 8.97 13.84 31.21
CA GLN A 203 10.05 14.80 30.93
C GLN A 203 9.72 15.71 29.76
N THR A 204 9.01 15.21 28.75
CA THR A 204 8.56 15.98 27.58
C THR A 204 7.52 17.04 27.95
N ALA A 205 6.73 16.84 29.01
CA ALA A 205 5.63 17.73 29.38
C ALA A 205 6.11 19.14 29.80
N LYS A 206 5.48 20.18 29.25
CA LYS A 206 5.72 21.57 29.68
C LYS A 206 4.96 21.91 30.96
N LYS A 207 5.30 23.03 31.60
CA LYS A 207 4.53 23.56 32.74
C LYS A 207 3.05 23.76 32.35
N GLY A 208 2.14 23.22 33.16
CA GLY A 208 0.69 23.23 32.93
C GLY A 208 0.15 21.95 32.29
N VAL A 209 1.01 21.12 31.69
CA VAL A 209 0.64 19.81 31.15
C VAL A 209 1.00 18.72 32.16
N GLN A 210 0.00 18.02 32.68
CA GLN A 210 0.20 16.89 33.59
C GLN A 210 0.19 15.57 32.79
N VAL A 211 1.15 14.69 33.06
CA VAL A 211 1.19 13.34 32.46
C VAL A 211 0.93 12.29 33.54
N ILE A 212 -0.12 11.48 33.34
CA ILE A 212 -0.51 10.37 34.20
C ILE A 212 -0.31 9.08 33.40
N VAL A 213 0.54 8.19 33.90
CA VAL A 213 0.80 6.90 33.27
C VAL A 213 0.36 5.77 34.19
N THR A 214 -0.38 4.80 33.66
CA THR A 214 -0.81 3.58 34.34
C THR A 214 -0.28 2.36 33.59
N HIS A 215 -0.10 1.24 34.30
CA HIS A 215 0.39 -0.02 33.74
C HIS A 215 -0.62 -1.17 33.90
N ASP A 216 -1.88 -0.81 34.17
CA ASP A 216 -2.94 -1.77 34.46
C ASP A 216 -3.38 -2.48 33.18
N TYR A 217 -3.39 -3.82 33.22
CA TYR A 217 -4.00 -4.63 32.18
C TYR A 217 -5.52 -4.60 32.35
N MET A 218 -6.15 -3.57 31.80
CA MET A 218 -7.60 -3.37 31.83
C MET A 218 -8.32 -4.41 30.98
N THR A 219 -9.46 -4.89 31.46
CA THR A 219 -10.44 -5.60 30.63
C THR A 219 -10.93 -4.71 29.48
N LYS A 220 -11.57 -5.30 28.46
CA LYS A 220 -12.10 -4.54 27.33
C LYS A 220 -13.10 -3.47 27.78
N GLU A 221 -14.00 -3.85 28.68
CA GLU A 221 -15.02 -2.97 29.25
C GLU A 221 -14.38 -1.83 30.05
N GLU A 222 -13.39 -2.13 30.89
CA GLU A 222 -12.65 -1.11 31.66
C GLU A 222 -11.88 -0.15 30.73
N LEU A 223 -11.27 -0.66 29.66
CA LEU A 223 -10.52 0.16 28.71
C LEU A 223 -11.44 1.05 27.88
N ILE A 224 -12.59 0.55 27.44
CA ILE A 224 -13.62 1.34 26.75
C ILE A 224 -14.14 2.44 27.68
N GLU A 225 -14.42 2.11 28.94
CA GLU A 225 -14.85 3.07 29.95
C GLU A 225 -13.76 4.12 30.24
N TRP A 226 -12.50 3.70 30.34
CA TRP A 226 -11.36 4.59 30.49
C TRP A 226 -11.25 5.57 29.33
N CYS A 227 -11.45 5.09 28.09
CA CYS A 227 -11.49 5.89 26.87
C CYS A 227 -12.69 6.85 26.85
N ALA A 228 -13.83 6.43 27.40
CA ALA A 228 -15.06 7.22 27.45
C ALA A 228 -14.91 8.48 28.31
N GLN A 229 -14.01 8.45 29.29
CA GLN A 229 -13.72 9.60 30.16
C GLN A 229 -12.68 10.56 29.60
N ASN A 230 -12.12 10.30 28.41
CA ASN A 230 -11.21 11.23 27.75
C ASN A 230 -11.98 12.31 26.98
N THR A 231 -11.47 13.54 27.01
CA THR A 231 -11.92 14.61 26.12
C THR A 231 -11.59 14.26 24.67
N LEU A 232 -10.39 13.72 24.43
CA LEU A 232 -9.92 13.24 23.13
C LEU A 232 -9.07 11.98 23.32
N ASN A 233 -9.34 10.94 22.53
CA ASN A 233 -8.42 9.82 22.36
C ASN A 233 -7.42 10.14 21.23
N CYS A 234 -6.13 9.92 21.44
CA CYS A 234 -5.07 10.42 20.59
C CYS A 234 -3.96 9.38 20.40
N PHE A 235 -3.61 9.06 19.15
CA PHE A 235 -2.59 8.07 18.82
C PHE A 235 -1.61 8.58 17.75
N MET A 236 -0.33 8.73 18.12
CA MET A 236 0.69 9.38 17.27
C MET A 236 1.74 8.41 16.77
N TYR A 237 1.33 7.34 16.09
CA TYR A 237 2.26 6.28 15.70
C TYR A 237 3.21 6.75 14.61
N THR A 238 4.41 6.19 14.61
CA THR A 238 5.45 6.33 13.57
C THR A 238 5.75 5.00 12.87
N ARG A 239 4.94 3.98 13.17
CA ARG A 239 5.05 2.59 12.69
C ARG A 239 4.97 2.47 11.17
N LYS A 240 5.91 1.70 10.59
CA LYS A 240 5.97 1.34 9.16
C LYS A 240 6.05 -0.18 8.95
N ILE A 241 5.10 -0.92 9.52
CA ILE A 241 5.03 -2.37 9.32
C ILE A 241 3.62 -2.75 8.85
N PRO A 242 3.45 -3.91 8.20
CA PRO A 242 2.15 -4.37 7.74
C PRO A 242 1.08 -4.35 8.84
N GLY A 243 -0.17 -4.14 8.40
CA GLY A 243 -1.35 -4.18 9.24
C GLY A 243 -1.83 -2.82 9.77
N LEU A 244 -3.07 -2.85 10.23
CA LEU A 244 -3.74 -1.73 10.87
C LEU A 244 -3.56 -1.76 12.39
N SER A 245 -3.64 -0.60 13.02
CA SER A 245 -3.62 -0.53 14.48
C SER A 245 -4.95 -1.01 15.06
N ALA A 246 -4.90 -2.09 15.83
CA ALA A 246 -6.05 -2.55 16.63
C ALA A 246 -6.32 -1.66 17.86
N THR A 247 -5.32 -0.89 18.28
CA THR A 247 -5.38 -0.11 19.52
C THR A 247 -6.44 0.98 19.48
N THR A 248 -6.90 1.40 18.31
CA THR A 248 -7.98 2.38 18.18
C THR A 248 -9.37 1.80 18.38
N ASP A 249 -9.54 0.46 18.35
CA ASP A 249 -10.85 -0.18 18.34
C ASP A 249 -11.64 0.18 19.61
N GLN A 250 -11.04 0.04 20.81
CA GLN A 250 -11.72 0.40 22.08
C GLN A 250 -11.95 1.92 22.23
N ALA A 251 -11.06 2.75 21.68
CA ALA A 251 -11.26 4.19 21.66
C ALA A 251 -12.47 4.57 20.78
N ILE A 252 -12.63 3.91 19.63
CA ILE A 252 -13.80 4.08 18.75
C ILE A 252 -15.07 3.56 19.44
N SER A 253 -15.01 2.40 20.08
CA SER A 253 -16.13 1.81 20.84
C SER A 253 -16.63 2.71 21.98
N SER A 254 -15.78 3.59 22.52
CA SER A 254 -16.18 4.57 23.54
C SER A 254 -17.08 5.72 23.03
N GLY A 255 -17.13 5.95 21.72
CA GLY A 255 -17.94 7.03 21.13
C GLY A 255 -17.42 8.46 21.40
N ARG A 256 -16.17 8.59 21.85
CA ARG A 256 -15.50 9.87 22.14
C ARG A 256 -14.71 10.39 20.95
N PRO A 257 -14.40 11.71 20.89
CA PRO A 257 -13.48 12.27 19.91
C PRO A 257 -12.19 11.45 19.76
N LEU A 258 -11.69 11.33 18.54
CA LEU A 258 -10.50 10.57 18.18
C LEU A 258 -9.64 11.35 17.19
N ILE A 259 -8.33 11.34 17.40
CA ILE A 259 -7.35 11.77 16.41
C ILE A 259 -6.19 10.78 16.32
N VAL A 260 -5.65 10.64 15.10
CA VAL A 260 -4.54 9.75 14.78
C VAL A 260 -3.50 10.48 13.94
N SER A 261 -2.24 10.02 13.97
CA SER A 261 -1.20 10.52 13.06
C SER A 261 -1.45 10.11 11.61
N GLN A 262 -0.62 10.65 10.71
CA GLN A 262 -0.59 10.29 9.28
C GLN A 262 -0.03 8.88 9.00
N ALA A 263 0.31 8.07 10.01
CA ALA A 263 0.86 6.75 9.77
C ALA A 263 -0.12 5.84 9.01
N ASP A 264 0.37 5.10 8.02
CA ASP A 264 -0.44 4.21 7.16
C ASP A 264 -1.17 3.10 7.92
N THR A 265 -0.74 2.78 9.14
CA THR A 265 -1.44 1.87 10.06
C THR A 265 -2.83 2.39 10.47
N PHE A 266 -3.10 3.68 10.27
CA PHE A 266 -4.37 4.35 10.52
C PHE A 266 -5.15 4.70 9.25
N ARG A 267 -4.73 4.25 8.06
CA ARG A 267 -5.41 4.56 6.78
C ARG A 267 -6.91 4.31 6.78
N HIS A 268 -7.36 3.24 7.44
CA HIS A 268 -8.77 2.92 7.64
C HIS A 268 -9.56 4.01 8.40
N ILE A 269 -8.93 4.72 9.33
CA ILE A 269 -9.50 5.85 10.08
C ILE A 269 -9.41 7.15 9.27
N HIS A 270 -8.36 7.32 8.45
CA HIS A 270 -8.19 8.50 7.60
C HIS A 270 -9.33 8.68 6.59
N THR A 271 -10.06 7.61 6.26
CA THR A 271 -11.29 7.69 5.43
C THR A 271 -12.45 8.42 6.11
N TYR A 272 -12.40 8.60 7.44
CA TYR A 272 -13.44 9.25 8.23
C TYR A 272 -12.99 10.61 8.77
N THR A 273 -11.72 10.75 9.18
CA THR A 273 -11.19 11.95 9.83
C THR A 273 -9.84 12.35 9.26
N LYS A 274 -9.53 13.65 9.28
CA LYS A 274 -8.22 14.16 8.91
C LYS A 274 -7.20 13.80 10.02
N PRO A 275 -5.99 13.32 9.67
CA PRO A 275 -4.98 13.00 10.68
C PRO A 275 -4.27 14.26 11.20
N TYR A 276 -3.59 14.14 12.34
CA TYR A 276 -2.66 15.18 12.82
C TYR A 276 -1.39 15.22 11.94
N PRO A 277 -0.84 16.40 11.61
CA PRO A 277 -1.27 17.75 12.01
C PRO A 277 -2.23 18.44 11.02
N LEU A 278 -2.80 17.71 10.05
CA LEU A 278 -3.77 18.29 9.09
C LEU A 278 -5.09 18.68 9.75
N GLN A 279 -5.36 18.10 10.91
CA GLN A 279 -6.37 18.52 11.87
C GLN A 279 -5.67 18.68 13.22
N SER A 280 -5.90 19.80 13.89
CA SER A 280 -5.35 20.06 15.22
C SER A 280 -6.09 19.25 16.30
N LEU A 281 -5.49 19.08 17.47
CA LEU A 281 -6.13 18.42 18.62
C LEU A 281 -7.40 19.18 19.04
N LYS A 282 -7.35 20.51 19.06
CA LYS A 282 -8.51 21.38 19.38
C LYS A 282 -9.65 21.21 18.38
N GLU A 283 -9.36 21.17 17.09
CA GLU A 283 -10.37 20.92 16.05
C GLU A 283 -10.95 19.51 16.16
N ALA A 284 -10.12 18.51 16.45
CA ALA A 284 -10.61 17.14 16.65
C ALA A 284 -11.55 17.02 17.84
N ILE A 285 -11.28 17.69 18.96
CA ILE A 285 -12.21 17.76 20.11
C ILE A 285 -13.58 18.30 19.66
N ALA A 286 -13.58 19.36 18.85
CA ALA A 286 -14.81 20.03 18.42
C ALA A 286 -15.59 19.23 17.37
N THR A 287 -14.92 18.44 16.53
CA THR A 287 -15.54 17.92 15.30
C THR A 287 -15.56 16.40 15.21
N SER A 288 -14.51 15.68 15.67
CA SER A 288 -14.28 14.26 15.34
C SER A 288 -15.28 13.27 15.93
N GLN A 289 -16.10 13.67 16.91
CA GLN A 289 -17.05 12.76 17.55
C GLN A 289 -18.05 12.17 16.56
N GLN A 290 -18.58 12.98 15.63
CA GLN A 290 -19.56 12.51 14.66
C GLN A 290 -18.96 11.49 13.67
N GLN A 291 -17.68 11.66 13.34
CA GLN A 291 -16.91 10.72 12.52
C GLN A 291 -16.74 9.40 13.28
N VAL A 292 -16.41 9.44 14.57
CA VAL A 292 -16.31 8.23 15.41
C VAL A 292 -17.65 7.49 15.49
N LEU A 293 -18.76 8.19 15.70
CA LEU A 293 -20.09 7.57 15.69
C LEU A 293 -20.43 6.93 14.32
N LYS A 294 -19.96 7.53 13.23
CA LYS A 294 -20.08 6.94 11.90
C LYS A 294 -19.24 5.67 11.77
N ILE A 295 -18.00 5.66 12.28
CA ILE A 295 -17.16 4.46 12.30
C ILE A 295 -17.86 3.35 13.11
N GLN A 296 -18.40 3.66 14.30
CA GLN A 296 -19.14 2.69 15.12
C GLN A 296 -20.31 2.04 14.36
N LYS A 297 -21.06 2.85 13.61
CA LYS A 297 -22.16 2.36 12.79
C LYS A 297 -21.66 1.45 11.67
N ASP A 298 -20.63 1.86 10.95
CA ASP A 298 -20.13 1.16 9.77
C ASP A 298 -19.41 -0.15 10.16
N TRP A 299 -18.69 -0.14 11.29
CA TRP A 299 -17.91 -1.27 11.83
C TRP A 299 -18.66 -2.09 12.89
N HIS A 300 -19.95 -1.84 13.05
CA HIS A 300 -20.79 -2.59 13.98
C HIS A 300 -20.68 -4.11 13.72
N PRO A 301 -20.53 -4.98 14.74
CA PRO A 301 -20.39 -6.44 14.61
C PRO A 301 -21.42 -7.11 13.68
N LYS A 302 -22.67 -6.65 13.74
CA LYS A 302 -23.73 -7.13 12.84
C LYS A 302 -23.39 -6.93 11.35
N ASN A 303 -22.75 -5.82 10.98
CA ASN A 303 -22.34 -5.59 9.59
C ASN A 303 -21.22 -6.53 9.18
N PHE A 304 -20.33 -6.90 10.12
CA PHE A 304 -19.30 -7.91 9.89
C PHE A 304 -19.94 -9.26 9.56
N ALA A 305 -20.90 -9.72 10.37
CA ALA A 305 -21.66 -10.95 10.12
C ALA A 305 -22.38 -10.94 8.76
N LEU A 306 -23.12 -9.87 8.47
CA LEU A 306 -23.83 -9.70 7.19
C LEU A 306 -22.88 -9.68 5.99
N LYS A 307 -21.66 -9.15 6.16
CA LYS A 307 -20.64 -9.16 5.11
C LYS A 307 -20.09 -10.58 4.91
N PHE A 308 -19.89 -11.32 5.98
CA PHE A 308 -19.46 -12.72 5.91
C PHE A 308 -20.52 -13.63 5.27
N GLU A 309 -21.80 -13.40 5.54
CA GLU A 309 -22.87 -14.11 4.83
C GLU A 309 -22.79 -13.95 3.31
N LYS A 310 -22.45 -12.76 2.81
CA LYS A 310 -22.26 -12.53 1.37
C LYS A 310 -21.08 -13.33 0.81
N VAL A 311 -19.99 -13.45 1.58
CA VAL A 311 -18.88 -14.35 1.21
C VAL A 311 -19.42 -15.76 1.02
N LEU A 312 -20.17 -16.29 1.99
CA LEU A 312 -20.73 -17.64 1.90
C LEU A 312 -21.74 -17.79 0.74
N GLU A 313 -22.49 -16.75 0.40
CA GLU A 313 -23.37 -16.73 -0.78
C GLU A 313 -22.59 -16.78 -2.10
N ASP A 314 -21.47 -16.07 -2.20
CA ASP A 314 -20.60 -16.07 -3.38
C ASP A 314 -19.98 -17.46 -3.62
N PHE A 315 -19.76 -18.22 -2.55
CA PHE A 315 -19.32 -19.62 -2.59
C PHE A 315 -20.47 -20.65 -2.51
N GLN A 316 -21.72 -20.23 -2.68
CA GLN A 316 -22.91 -21.09 -2.75
C GLN A 316 -23.16 -21.96 -1.50
N LEU A 317 -22.60 -21.57 -0.34
CA LEU A 317 -22.88 -22.22 0.95
C LEU A 317 -24.18 -21.72 1.57
N LEU A 318 -24.60 -20.50 1.21
CA LEU A 318 -25.89 -19.94 1.59
C LEU A 318 -26.70 -19.59 0.33
N SER A 319 -28.01 -19.78 0.41
CA SER A 319 -28.93 -19.29 -0.64
C SER A 319 -28.91 -17.77 -0.66
N LYS A 320 -28.73 -17.15 -1.83
CA LYS A 320 -28.79 -15.68 -1.95
C LYS A 320 -30.10 -15.16 -1.37
N VAL A 321 -30.01 -14.20 -0.44
CA VAL A 321 -31.21 -13.47 0.00
C VAL A 321 -31.72 -12.70 -1.22
N THR A 322 -32.86 -13.14 -1.76
CA THR A 322 -33.62 -12.34 -2.71
C THR A 322 -34.09 -11.12 -1.96
N SER A 323 -33.30 -10.05 -2.01
CA SER A 323 -33.80 -8.74 -1.61
C SER A 323 -34.94 -8.42 -2.57
N GLU A 324 -36.18 -8.64 -2.12
CA GLU A 324 -37.33 -8.09 -2.83
C GLU A 324 -37.05 -6.60 -2.98
N PRO A 325 -36.95 -6.09 -4.22
CA PRO A 325 -36.50 -4.73 -4.42
C PRO A 325 -37.62 -3.78 -3.98
N ALA A 326 -37.47 -3.16 -2.81
CA ALA A 326 -38.28 -2.02 -2.37
C ALA A 326 -38.08 -0.74 -3.22
N LYS A 327 -37.52 -0.86 -4.44
CA LYS A 327 -37.26 0.24 -5.37
C LYS A 327 -37.46 -0.21 -6.82
N GLN A 328 -38.72 -0.36 -7.25
CA GLN A 328 -39.08 -0.22 -8.67
C GLN A 328 -39.81 1.11 -8.88
N LYS A 329 -39.07 2.19 -9.10
CA LYS A 329 -39.52 3.41 -9.81
C LYS A 329 -38.32 4.33 -10.08
N ALA A 330 -37.42 3.90 -10.96
CA ALA A 330 -36.63 4.79 -11.83
C ALA A 330 -35.64 3.95 -12.64
N GLN A 331 -35.89 3.88 -13.95
CA GLN A 331 -34.95 3.77 -15.08
C GLN A 331 -35.49 2.81 -16.15
N LYS A 332 -36.22 3.41 -17.09
CA LYS A 332 -36.34 2.97 -18.48
C LYS A 332 -35.50 3.92 -19.32
N VAL A 333 -35.06 3.42 -20.49
CA VAL A 333 -34.37 4.11 -21.60
C VAL A 333 -32.87 4.27 -21.32
N TYR A 334 -31.95 3.57 -21.99
CA TYR A 334 -31.71 3.56 -23.45
C TYR A 334 -31.17 2.22 -23.95
N ALA A 335 -31.65 1.79 -25.13
CA ALA A 335 -31.04 0.77 -25.97
C ALA A 335 -30.69 1.38 -27.33
N GLY A 336 -29.51 1.01 -27.85
CA GLY A 336 -29.26 0.92 -29.29
C GLY A 336 -28.21 1.87 -29.88
N LYS A 337 -27.04 1.30 -30.21
CA LYS A 337 -26.44 1.39 -31.56
C LYS A 337 -25.30 0.37 -31.70
N LYS A 338 -25.41 -0.52 -32.69
CA LYS A 338 -24.34 -1.42 -33.15
C LYS A 338 -23.42 -0.62 -34.07
N ASN A 339 -22.12 -0.63 -33.80
CA ASN A 339 -21.09 -0.22 -34.75
C ASN A 339 -20.28 -1.44 -35.17
N THR A 340 -20.22 -1.64 -36.48
CA THR A 340 -19.31 -2.53 -37.21
C THR A 340 -17.97 -1.83 -37.38
N SER A 341 -16.89 -2.41 -36.84
CA SER A 341 -15.53 -2.08 -37.27
C SER A 341 -14.72 -3.37 -37.40
N LEU A 342 -14.19 -3.58 -38.61
CA LEU A 342 -13.21 -4.61 -38.93
C LEU A 342 -11.97 -4.43 -38.05
N GLU A 343 -11.76 -5.34 -37.10
CA GLU A 343 -10.49 -5.47 -36.39
C GLU A 343 -9.49 -6.19 -37.31
N VAL A 344 -8.57 -5.44 -37.90
CA VAL A 344 -7.29 -6.00 -38.34
C VAL A 344 -6.49 -6.25 -37.08
N GLN A 345 -6.34 -7.52 -36.67
CA GLN A 345 -5.44 -7.87 -35.56
C GLN A 345 -3.99 -7.57 -36.00
N PRO A 346 -3.31 -6.58 -35.40
CA PRO A 346 -1.90 -6.36 -35.70
C PRO A 346 -1.09 -7.55 -35.17
N ALA A 347 -0.05 -7.94 -35.91
CA ALA A 347 0.90 -8.95 -35.49
C ALA A 347 1.41 -8.62 -34.07
N ILE A 348 1.46 -9.64 -33.20
CA ILE A 348 1.95 -9.49 -31.82
C ILE A 348 3.44 -9.13 -31.89
N ILE A 349 3.77 -7.87 -31.71
CA ILE A 349 5.15 -7.41 -31.54
C ILE A 349 5.51 -7.65 -30.07
N TYR A 350 6.45 -8.56 -29.83
CA TYR A 350 6.97 -8.77 -28.48
C TYR A 350 7.81 -7.55 -28.06
N PRO A 351 7.53 -6.95 -26.89
CA PRO A 351 8.29 -5.80 -26.42
C PRO A 351 9.75 -6.20 -26.20
N VAL A 352 10.68 -5.36 -26.66
CA VAL A 352 12.13 -5.55 -26.47
C VAL A 352 12.60 -4.97 -25.13
N TYR A 353 11.89 -3.96 -24.63
CA TYR A 353 12.16 -3.29 -23.35
C TYR A 353 10.90 -3.25 -22.48
N ASP A 354 11.08 -3.23 -21.17
CA ASP A 354 10.00 -3.07 -20.21
C ASP A 354 9.60 -1.60 -20.06
N LEU A 355 10.60 -0.70 -20.06
CA LEU A 355 10.41 0.74 -19.93
C LEU A 355 11.34 1.51 -20.88
N SER A 356 10.80 2.52 -21.56
CA SER A 356 11.57 3.49 -22.34
C SER A 356 11.26 4.92 -21.94
N ILE A 357 12.28 5.71 -21.62
CA ILE A 357 12.15 7.13 -21.26
C ILE A 357 12.83 8.00 -22.32
N PHE A 358 12.10 8.98 -22.84
CA PHE A 358 12.49 9.92 -23.87
C PHE A 358 12.52 11.33 -23.29
N SER A 359 13.65 12.03 -23.48
CA SER A 359 13.82 13.39 -22.99
C SER A 359 14.68 14.20 -23.94
N ILE A 360 14.44 15.51 -23.98
CA ILE A 360 15.26 16.47 -24.72
C ILE A 360 15.97 17.43 -23.77
N PHE A 361 17.15 17.91 -24.16
CA PHE A 361 18.03 18.72 -23.33
C PHE A 361 18.56 19.92 -24.11
N ARG A 362 18.67 21.06 -23.42
CA ARG A 362 19.32 22.27 -23.90
C ARG A 362 19.66 23.14 -22.69
N GLN A 363 20.95 23.39 -22.46
CA GLN A 363 21.44 24.20 -21.32
C GLN A 363 20.92 23.69 -19.96
N SER A 364 21.03 22.37 -19.77
CA SER A 364 20.41 21.61 -18.69
C SER A 364 21.36 21.32 -17.52
N GLU A 365 22.62 21.80 -17.53
CA GLU A 365 23.67 21.46 -16.55
C GLU A 365 23.17 21.58 -15.11
N LYS A 366 22.40 22.63 -14.81
CA LYS A 366 21.92 22.97 -13.45
C LYS A 366 20.97 21.94 -12.80
N TYR A 367 20.27 21.11 -13.58
CA TYR A 367 19.30 20.14 -13.06
C TYR A 367 19.54 18.71 -13.55
N LEU A 368 20.56 18.50 -14.38
CA LEU A 368 20.79 17.23 -15.04
C LEU A 368 21.06 16.08 -14.07
N ASN A 369 21.78 16.32 -12.97
CA ASN A 369 22.04 15.29 -11.95
C ASN A 369 20.74 14.76 -11.32
N ARG A 370 19.80 15.67 -11.01
CA ARG A 370 18.48 15.30 -10.48
C ARG A 370 17.71 14.46 -11.50
N TYR A 371 17.68 14.91 -12.76
CA TYR A 371 17.04 14.15 -13.84
C TYR A 371 17.63 12.74 -13.97
N LEU A 372 18.96 12.61 -14.02
CA LEU A 372 19.65 11.32 -14.16
C LEU A 372 19.33 10.38 -13.01
N GLN A 373 19.24 10.92 -11.79
CA GLN A 373 18.81 10.17 -10.62
C GLN A 373 17.36 9.68 -10.77
N GLN A 374 16.42 10.55 -11.09
CA GLN A 374 15.00 10.19 -11.26
C GLN A 374 14.80 9.09 -12.31
N VAL A 375 15.54 9.16 -13.42
CA VAL A 375 15.51 8.14 -14.48
C VAL A 375 16.14 6.83 -14.03
N THR A 376 17.25 6.87 -13.30
CA THR A 376 17.91 5.66 -12.79
C THR A 376 17.00 4.94 -11.80
N GLU A 377 16.42 5.67 -10.85
CA GLU A 377 15.46 5.13 -9.88
C GLU A 377 14.21 4.56 -10.57
N ALA A 378 13.70 5.21 -11.64
CA ALA A 378 12.59 4.67 -12.43
C ALA A 378 12.92 3.31 -13.06
N PHE A 379 14.13 3.15 -13.60
CA PHE A 379 14.59 1.87 -14.16
C PHE A 379 14.79 0.80 -13.08
N GLU A 380 15.30 1.17 -11.91
CA GLU A 380 15.44 0.24 -10.78
C GLU A 380 14.09 -0.28 -10.29
N LEU A 381 13.08 0.59 -10.19
CA LEU A 381 11.73 0.23 -9.76
C LEU A 381 10.99 -0.64 -10.78
N ASN A 382 11.14 -0.36 -12.08
CA ASN A 382 10.46 -1.14 -13.12
C ASN A 382 11.10 -2.53 -13.32
N GLY A 383 12.39 -2.67 -13.00
CA GLY A 383 13.16 -3.87 -13.28
C GLY A 383 13.33 -4.11 -14.78
N GLY A 384 13.72 -5.34 -15.13
CA GLY A 384 13.79 -5.77 -16.53
C GLY A 384 14.82 -5.02 -17.40
N LYS A 385 14.58 -4.98 -18.72
CA LYS A 385 15.45 -4.32 -19.69
C LYS A 385 14.91 -2.92 -20.00
N CYS A 386 15.66 -1.91 -19.63
CA CYS A 386 15.25 -0.51 -19.77
C CYS A 386 15.96 0.20 -20.92
N ARG A 387 15.36 1.28 -21.42
CA ARG A 387 15.94 2.14 -22.46
C ARG A 387 15.78 3.62 -22.12
N ALA A 388 16.81 4.40 -22.39
CA ALA A 388 16.72 5.85 -22.37
C ALA A 388 17.06 6.40 -23.75
N VAL A 389 16.31 7.41 -24.21
CA VAL A 389 16.66 8.19 -25.40
C VAL A 389 16.81 9.64 -24.98
N TRP A 390 18.01 10.16 -25.10
CA TRP A 390 18.36 11.52 -24.74
C TRP A 390 18.76 12.27 -26.00
N LEU A 391 18.00 13.30 -26.34
CA LEU A 391 18.37 14.20 -27.43
C LEU A 391 18.88 15.51 -26.86
N GLU A 392 20.15 15.80 -27.11
CA GLU A 392 20.79 17.05 -26.72
C GLU A 392 20.82 18.01 -27.91
N GLY A 393 20.35 19.24 -27.68
CA GLY A 393 20.34 20.29 -28.68
C GLY A 393 21.22 21.47 -28.28
N ASP A 394 22.27 21.71 -29.08
CA ASP A 394 23.14 22.89 -29.12
C ASP A 394 23.47 23.58 -27.78
N SER A 395 23.65 22.80 -26.71
CA SER A 395 24.09 23.34 -25.42
C SER A 395 25.52 23.86 -25.50
N THR A 396 25.74 25.01 -24.86
CA THR A 396 27.07 25.62 -24.70
C THR A 396 27.67 25.37 -23.32
N ASP A 397 26.87 24.83 -22.40
CA ASP A 397 27.28 24.40 -21.06
C ASP A 397 27.77 22.93 -21.05
N LYS A 398 27.93 22.31 -19.88
CA LYS A 398 28.41 20.93 -19.77
C LYS A 398 27.35 19.85 -20.01
N THR A 399 26.14 20.19 -20.45
CA THR A 399 25.02 19.25 -20.61
C THR A 399 25.40 18.01 -21.42
N TYR A 400 25.94 18.20 -22.63
CA TYR A 400 26.30 17.08 -23.50
C TYR A 400 27.36 16.16 -22.88
N GLN A 401 28.37 16.76 -22.24
CA GLN A 401 29.45 16.00 -21.60
C GLN A 401 28.92 15.16 -20.43
N ILE A 402 28.07 15.74 -19.58
CA ILE A 402 27.45 15.02 -18.45
C ILE A 402 26.55 13.88 -18.96
N LEU A 403 25.75 14.10 -20.00
CA LEU A 403 24.92 13.05 -20.63
C LEU A 403 25.79 11.92 -21.20
N LYS A 404 26.89 12.26 -21.85
CA LYS A 404 27.84 11.27 -22.40
C LYS A 404 28.48 10.42 -21.29
N ASP A 405 28.88 11.04 -20.19
CA ASP A 405 29.46 10.34 -19.04
C ASP A 405 28.42 9.47 -18.33
N ALA A 406 27.18 9.95 -18.20
CA ALA A 406 26.07 9.19 -17.66
C ALA A 406 25.70 7.98 -18.52
N LYS A 407 25.69 8.15 -19.87
CA LYS A 407 25.51 7.04 -20.82
C LYS A 407 26.55 5.95 -20.59
N LEU A 408 27.84 6.30 -20.52
CA LEU A 408 28.91 5.32 -20.31
C LEU A 408 28.70 4.52 -19.02
N LYS A 409 28.32 5.20 -17.92
CA LYS A 409 28.03 4.54 -16.63
C LYS A 409 26.81 3.61 -16.71
N LEU A 410 25.74 4.02 -17.39
CA LEU A 410 24.53 3.21 -17.52
C LEU A 410 24.74 2.02 -18.46
N ASP A 411 25.47 2.19 -19.56
CA ASP A 411 25.81 1.09 -20.48
C ASP A 411 26.61 -0.01 -19.76
N GLN A 412 27.53 0.37 -18.85
CA GLN A 412 28.30 -0.57 -18.03
C GLN A 412 27.44 -1.47 -17.12
N THR A 413 26.20 -1.06 -16.82
CA THR A 413 25.30 -1.88 -16.00
C THR A 413 24.74 -3.08 -16.77
N GLY A 414 24.75 -3.03 -18.12
CA GLY A 414 24.11 -4.03 -18.99
C GLY A 414 22.58 -4.08 -18.91
N LYS A 415 21.95 -3.28 -18.04
CA LYS A 415 20.49 -3.27 -17.81
C LYS A 415 19.76 -2.15 -18.54
N VAL A 416 20.47 -1.08 -18.88
CA VAL A 416 19.92 0.13 -19.48
C VAL A 416 20.60 0.39 -20.82
N ASP A 417 19.82 0.42 -21.89
CA ASP A 417 20.27 0.84 -23.22
C ASP A 417 20.05 2.35 -23.38
N VAL A 418 21.12 3.13 -23.44
CA VAL A 418 21.02 4.59 -23.61
C VAL A 418 21.34 4.97 -25.05
N THR A 419 20.43 5.66 -25.73
CA THR A 419 20.67 6.30 -27.02
C THR A 419 20.85 7.80 -26.80
N LEU A 420 22.05 8.33 -27.06
CA LEU A 420 22.34 9.77 -27.00
C LEU A 420 22.38 10.34 -28.42
N VAL A 421 21.42 11.19 -28.76
CA VAL A 421 21.31 11.86 -30.05
C VAL A 421 21.78 13.30 -29.89
N LYS A 422 22.70 13.75 -30.75
CA LYS A 422 23.06 15.15 -30.84
C LYS A 422 22.34 15.80 -32.02
N TYR A 423 21.67 16.92 -31.79
CA TYR A 423 20.97 17.66 -32.83
C TYR A 423 21.08 19.17 -32.64
N ASP A 424 22.04 19.78 -33.33
CA ASP A 424 22.25 21.23 -33.28
C ASP A 424 21.29 21.94 -34.23
N ASN A 425 20.25 22.58 -33.66
CA ASN A 425 19.23 23.30 -34.45
C ASN A 425 19.62 24.77 -34.75
N ASN A 426 20.74 25.25 -34.18
CA ASN A 426 21.28 26.61 -34.32
C ASN A 426 20.27 27.72 -34.01
N GLY A 427 19.28 27.45 -33.16
CA GLY A 427 18.32 28.46 -32.71
C GLY A 427 18.91 29.46 -31.74
N PRO A 428 18.38 30.69 -31.64
CA PRO A 428 18.75 31.57 -30.55
C PRO A 428 18.35 30.97 -29.19
N TYR A 429 18.94 31.49 -28.11
CA TYR A 429 18.47 31.22 -26.75
C TYR A 429 17.24 32.08 -26.45
N TRP A 430 16.13 31.46 -26.02
CA TRP A 430 14.91 32.19 -25.66
C TRP A 430 14.74 32.27 -24.14
N GLN A 431 14.50 33.48 -23.63
CA GLN A 431 14.13 33.69 -22.23
C GLN A 431 12.63 33.42 -21.95
N SER A 432 11.75 33.54 -22.95
CA SER A 432 10.28 33.41 -22.81
C SER A 432 9.72 32.18 -23.53
N ILE A 433 8.60 31.65 -23.02
CA ILE A 433 7.93 30.42 -23.46
C ILE A 433 6.98 30.67 -24.66
N ASN A 434 6.56 31.91 -24.91
CA ASN A 434 5.58 32.25 -25.96
C ASN A 434 6.25 32.73 -27.25
N ASN A 435 7.07 31.89 -27.88
CA ASN A 435 7.66 32.19 -29.19
C ASN A 435 7.40 31.00 -30.16
N PRO A 436 6.72 31.22 -31.30
CA PRO A 436 6.42 30.14 -32.26
C PRO A 436 7.66 29.43 -32.82
N ASP A 437 8.76 30.15 -33.05
CA ASP A 437 10.02 29.55 -33.51
C ASP A 437 10.62 28.64 -32.43
N ARG A 438 10.50 29.04 -31.15
CA ARG A 438 10.87 28.17 -30.03
C ARG A 438 10.04 26.89 -30.02
N TRP A 439 8.72 26.98 -30.19
CA TRP A 439 7.85 25.80 -30.24
C TRP A 439 8.18 24.89 -31.41
N HIS A 440 8.44 25.46 -32.59
CA HIS A 440 8.87 24.72 -33.76
C HIS A 440 10.15 23.93 -33.48
N GLN A 441 11.13 24.55 -32.82
CA GLN A 441 12.38 23.88 -32.48
C GLN A 441 12.22 22.78 -31.43
N ILE A 442 11.49 23.05 -30.34
CA ILE A 442 11.25 22.05 -29.29
C ILE A 442 10.51 20.85 -29.88
N ALA A 443 9.45 21.09 -30.67
CA ALA A 443 8.71 20.03 -31.36
C ALA A 443 9.57 19.24 -32.35
N THR A 444 10.48 19.92 -33.06
CA THR A 444 11.43 19.26 -33.98
C THR A 444 12.40 18.36 -33.22
N CYS A 445 12.94 18.82 -32.09
CA CYS A 445 13.77 18.01 -31.20
C CYS A 445 12.99 16.80 -30.66
N TRP A 446 11.76 16.99 -30.16
CA TRP A 446 10.93 15.89 -29.71
C TRP A 446 10.64 14.85 -30.80
N ASN A 447 10.26 15.29 -31.99
CA ASN A 447 9.98 14.38 -33.11
C ASN A 447 11.24 13.60 -33.55
N LYS A 448 12.43 14.21 -33.46
CA LYS A 448 13.71 13.51 -33.69
C LYS A 448 14.03 12.52 -32.57
N CYS A 449 13.75 12.87 -31.32
CA CYS A 449 13.91 11.96 -30.18
C CYS A 449 12.97 10.74 -30.32
N LEU A 450 11.72 10.95 -30.73
CA LEU A 450 10.74 9.89 -30.98
C LEU A 450 11.08 9.03 -32.21
N ALA A 451 11.90 9.50 -33.15
CA ALA A 451 12.35 8.68 -34.26
C ALA A 451 13.21 7.47 -33.80
N GLU A 452 13.77 7.54 -32.59
CA GLU A 452 14.55 6.45 -31.97
C GLU A 452 13.69 5.48 -31.13
N LEU A 453 12.37 5.59 -31.23
CA LEU A 453 11.41 4.74 -30.52
C LEU A 453 11.55 3.28 -30.97
N LYS A 454 11.68 2.37 -29.98
CA LYS A 454 11.72 0.92 -30.18
C LYS A 454 10.59 0.24 -29.40
N PRO A 455 10.20 -1.01 -29.75
CA PRO A 455 9.15 -1.73 -29.05
C PRO A 455 9.42 -1.87 -27.55
N SER A 456 8.51 -1.32 -26.74
CA SER A 456 8.60 -1.31 -25.28
C SER A 456 7.23 -1.49 -24.66
N LYS A 457 7.15 -2.14 -23.51
CA LYS A 457 5.88 -2.32 -22.79
C LYS A 457 5.32 -0.97 -22.36
N ILE A 458 6.15 -0.15 -21.70
CA ILE A 458 5.82 1.23 -21.29
C ILE A 458 6.78 2.21 -21.96
N THR A 459 6.24 3.34 -22.40
CA THR A 459 6.98 4.44 -23.02
C THR A 459 6.60 5.76 -22.38
N ILE A 460 7.61 6.59 -22.11
CA ILE A 460 7.45 7.87 -21.42
C ILE A 460 8.15 8.97 -22.19
N SER A 461 7.46 10.04 -22.54
CA SER A 461 8.10 11.30 -22.93
C SER A 461 7.99 12.27 -21.77
N VAL A 462 9.12 12.76 -21.26
CA VAL A 462 9.16 13.67 -20.10
C VAL A 462 10.15 14.80 -20.33
N GLU A 463 9.74 16.02 -20.01
CA GLU A 463 10.65 17.17 -20.03
C GLU A 463 11.76 17.00 -18.97
N SER A 464 12.98 17.35 -19.34
CA SER A 464 14.17 17.05 -18.52
C SER A 464 14.29 17.90 -17.26
N ASP A 465 13.57 19.01 -17.17
CA ASP A 465 13.56 19.92 -16.04
C ASP A 465 12.43 19.68 -15.04
N LEU A 466 11.53 18.73 -15.31
CA LEU A 466 10.46 18.36 -14.39
C LEU A 466 10.99 17.59 -13.16
N ILE A 467 10.26 17.73 -12.06
CA ILE A 467 10.51 17.07 -10.78
C ILE A 467 9.35 16.09 -10.54
N TYR A 468 9.66 14.82 -10.32
CA TYR A 468 8.67 13.77 -10.12
C TYR A 468 9.25 12.63 -9.28
N ASN A 469 8.38 11.99 -8.50
CA ASN A 469 8.70 10.73 -7.82
C ASN A 469 8.72 9.60 -8.87
N PRO A 470 9.82 8.86 -9.05
CA PRO A 470 9.90 7.77 -10.02
C PRO A 470 8.81 6.70 -9.90
N ALA A 471 8.29 6.45 -8.69
CA ALA A 471 7.20 5.49 -8.45
C ALA A 471 5.86 5.90 -9.10
N ILE A 472 5.70 7.16 -9.53
CA ILE A 472 4.52 7.61 -10.27
C ILE A 472 4.34 6.84 -11.58
N ILE A 473 5.44 6.41 -12.19
CA ILE A 473 5.47 5.75 -13.50
C ILE A 473 4.71 4.43 -13.44
N GLU A 474 4.97 3.62 -12.41
CA GLU A 474 4.29 2.34 -12.23
C GLU A 474 2.78 2.55 -12.05
N LYS A 475 2.39 3.53 -11.22
CA LYS A 475 0.97 3.84 -10.96
C LYS A 475 0.26 4.31 -12.23
N LEU A 476 0.90 5.13 -13.06
CA LEU A 476 0.35 5.56 -14.34
C LEU A 476 0.29 4.39 -15.34
N ALA A 477 1.33 3.55 -15.39
CA ALA A 477 1.38 2.39 -16.26
C ALA A 477 0.27 1.35 -15.95
N GLN A 478 -0.07 1.15 -14.68
CA GLN A 478 -1.15 0.25 -14.25
C GLN A 478 -2.54 0.70 -14.74
N LYS A 479 -2.69 1.98 -15.10
CA LYS A 479 -3.94 2.53 -15.64
C LYS A 479 -4.06 2.38 -17.15
N LEU A 480 -3.01 1.99 -17.85
CA LEU A 480 -3.05 1.79 -19.30
C LEU A 480 -3.82 0.50 -19.66
N ASP A 481 -4.81 0.62 -20.53
CA ASP A 481 -5.58 -0.50 -21.04
C ASP A 481 -6.15 -0.20 -22.45
N ARG A 482 -7.15 -0.98 -22.89
CA ARG A 482 -7.82 -0.81 -24.20
C ARG A 482 -8.74 0.41 -24.29
N ASN A 483 -9.00 1.10 -23.18
CA ASN A 483 -9.82 2.30 -23.08
C ASN A 483 -8.99 3.53 -22.65
N HIS A 484 -7.84 3.30 -21.99
CA HIS A 484 -6.94 4.31 -21.44
C HIS A 484 -5.59 4.25 -22.15
N HIS A 485 -5.47 4.95 -23.28
CA HIS A 485 -4.34 4.76 -24.20
C HIS A 485 -3.10 5.58 -23.81
N VAL A 486 -3.32 6.79 -23.32
CA VAL A 486 -2.27 7.74 -22.93
C VAL A 486 -2.70 8.43 -21.65
N ILE A 487 -1.79 8.46 -20.66
CA ILE A 487 -2.08 8.98 -19.34
C ILE A 487 -1.03 10.03 -18.96
N TYR A 488 -1.52 11.15 -18.44
CA TYR A 488 -0.74 12.28 -17.96
C TYR A 488 -0.92 12.40 -16.43
N PRO A 489 0.13 12.68 -15.64
CA PRO A 489 -0.05 13.19 -14.30
C PRO A 489 -0.47 14.67 -14.32
N MET A 490 -0.95 15.20 -13.19
CA MET A 490 -1.11 16.64 -13.02
C MET A 490 0.24 17.34 -13.02
N LEU A 491 0.37 18.40 -13.81
CA LEU A 491 1.58 19.23 -13.89
C LEU A 491 1.41 20.51 -13.06
N MET A 492 2.02 20.50 -11.88
CA MET A 492 1.90 21.56 -10.88
C MET A 492 3.12 22.48 -10.88
N THR A 493 3.01 23.68 -10.33
CA THR A 493 4.16 24.54 -10.03
C THR A 493 4.83 24.12 -8.72
N TYR A 494 6.15 24.09 -8.68
CA TYR A 494 6.91 24.00 -7.44
C TYR A 494 7.39 25.38 -6.98
N ASP A 495 6.86 25.88 -5.86
CA ASP A 495 7.29 27.16 -5.25
C ASP A 495 8.38 26.98 -4.16
N GLY A 496 8.81 25.73 -3.93
CA GLY A 496 9.80 25.39 -2.90
C GLY A 496 9.22 25.16 -1.51
N SER A 497 7.90 25.30 -1.31
CA SER A 497 7.22 25.03 -0.04
C SER A 497 6.37 23.75 -0.13
N TYR A 498 6.87 22.66 0.46
CA TYR A 498 6.13 21.40 0.57
C TYR A 498 5.02 21.44 1.66
N GLU A 499 4.96 22.51 2.44
CA GLU A 499 4.07 22.64 3.61
C GLU A 499 2.63 23.06 3.25
N LYS A 500 2.32 23.32 1.98
CA LYS A 500 1.00 23.84 1.62
C LYS A 500 0.01 22.72 1.26
N THR A 501 -1.23 22.88 1.70
CA THR A 501 -2.37 22.05 1.32
C THR A 501 -2.65 22.14 -0.18
N PRO A 502 -3.36 21.18 -0.80
CA PRO A 502 -3.74 21.20 -2.22
C PRO A 502 -4.42 22.50 -2.70
N GLU A 503 -4.95 23.28 -1.77
CA GLU A 503 -5.59 24.59 -2.01
C GLU A 503 -4.63 25.67 -2.50
N PHE A 504 -3.31 25.48 -2.35
CA PHE A 504 -2.29 26.45 -2.77
C PHE A 504 -1.40 25.97 -3.90
N GLU A 505 -1.61 24.76 -4.42
CA GLU A 505 -0.86 24.29 -5.59
C GLU A 505 -1.46 24.89 -6.86
N THR A 506 -0.64 25.60 -7.64
CA THR A 506 -1.08 26.12 -8.94
C THR A 506 -0.80 25.13 -10.06
N PHE A 507 -1.77 24.90 -10.93
CA PHE A 507 -1.60 24.11 -12.14
C PHE A 507 -0.75 24.90 -13.13
N TYR A 508 0.38 24.33 -13.57
CA TYR A 508 1.38 25.07 -14.36
C TYR A 508 0.97 25.16 -15.84
N ASP A 509 0.74 24.01 -16.48
CA ASP A 509 0.54 23.94 -17.93
C ASP A 509 -0.92 24.13 -18.34
N THR A 510 -1.46 25.29 -18.01
CA THR A 510 -2.81 25.71 -18.41
C THR A 510 -2.94 25.86 -19.93
N TRP A 511 -1.84 25.88 -20.67
CA TRP A 511 -1.84 26.07 -22.12
C TRP A 511 -1.83 24.75 -22.89
N GLY A 512 -1.03 23.78 -22.49
CA GLY A 512 -0.95 22.45 -23.10
C GLY A 512 -2.09 21.51 -22.68
N MET A 513 -2.64 21.69 -21.48
CA MET A 513 -3.75 20.88 -20.97
C MET A 513 -5.12 21.49 -21.33
N CYS A 514 -5.89 20.75 -22.14
CA CYS A 514 -7.24 21.15 -22.55
C CYS A 514 -8.23 20.00 -22.35
N ARG A 515 -9.46 20.35 -21.96
CA ARG A 515 -10.63 19.45 -21.98
C ARG A 515 -11.62 20.05 -22.96
N GLU A 516 -11.86 19.35 -24.07
CA GLU A 516 -12.52 19.90 -25.26
C GLU A 516 -11.72 21.09 -25.83
N ASP A 517 -12.36 22.23 -26.04
CA ASP A 517 -11.76 23.49 -26.46
C ASP A 517 -11.36 24.40 -25.27
N LYS A 518 -11.58 23.94 -24.03
CA LYS A 518 -11.33 24.72 -22.81
C LYS A 518 -9.99 24.37 -22.17
N LYS A 519 -9.22 25.41 -21.89
CA LYS A 519 -7.97 25.34 -21.13
C LYS A 519 -8.23 25.10 -19.64
N PHE A 520 -7.24 24.52 -18.98
CA PHE A 520 -7.27 24.34 -17.53
C PHE A 520 -7.05 25.68 -16.82
N ASN A 521 -7.62 25.84 -15.63
CA ASN A 521 -7.34 26.93 -14.72
C ASN A 521 -6.08 26.62 -13.90
N ASN A 522 -5.38 27.66 -13.49
CA ASN A 522 -4.24 27.54 -12.57
C ASN A 522 -4.68 27.22 -11.13
N LEU A 523 -5.93 27.47 -10.77
CA LEU A 523 -6.49 27.23 -9.44
C LEU A 523 -7.69 26.27 -9.50
N PRO A 524 -8.00 25.54 -8.41
CA PRO A 524 -9.19 24.70 -8.34
C PRO A 524 -10.50 25.50 -8.54
N PRO A 525 -11.51 24.91 -9.21
CA PRO A 525 -11.43 23.68 -9.99
C PRO A 525 -10.57 23.90 -11.25
N TYR A 526 -9.56 23.03 -11.43
CA TYR A 526 -8.58 23.18 -12.50
C TYR A 526 -9.17 22.93 -13.90
N TRP A 527 -10.29 22.23 -14.00
CA TRP A 527 -10.98 21.96 -15.26
C TRP A 527 -12.47 22.23 -15.12
N SER A 528 -13.10 22.55 -16.24
CA SER A 528 -14.55 22.61 -16.32
C SER A 528 -15.14 21.20 -16.47
N PRO A 529 -16.38 20.95 -15.98
CA PRO A 529 -17.14 19.77 -16.35
C PRO A 529 -17.33 19.68 -17.87
N SER A 530 -17.47 18.45 -18.38
CA SER A 530 -17.80 18.16 -19.78
C SER A 530 -18.86 17.07 -19.82
N ASP A 531 -19.85 17.24 -20.69
CA ASP A 531 -20.88 16.23 -20.95
C ASP A 531 -20.43 15.18 -21.98
N SER A 532 -19.36 15.47 -22.74
CA SER A 532 -18.91 14.64 -23.86
C SER A 532 -17.69 13.78 -23.54
N LEU A 533 -16.94 14.12 -22.49
CA LEU A 533 -15.71 13.46 -22.08
C LEU A 533 -15.85 12.76 -20.73
N ILE A 534 -15.30 11.55 -20.66
CA ILE A 534 -15.38 10.66 -19.49
C ILE A 534 -14.66 11.28 -18.30
N GLU A 535 -15.28 11.17 -17.12
CA GLU A 535 -14.66 11.50 -15.83
C GLU A 535 -14.89 10.34 -14.86
N GLU A 536 -13.80 9.72 -14.45
CA GLU A 536 -13.78 8.59 -13.52
C GLU A 536 -13.35 9.06 -12.13
N GLU A 537 -13.23 8.15 -11.17
CA GLU A 537 -12.83 8.50 -9.80
C GLU A 537 -11.44 9.15 -9.74
N ASP A 538 -10.48 8.62 -10.50
CA ASP A 538 -9.08 9.05 -10.50
C ASP A 538 -8.56 9.49 -11.88
N LEU A 539 -9.31 9.24 -12.95
CA LEU A 539 -8.97 9.64 -14.32
C LEU A 539 -9.93 10.70 -14.87
N LEU A 540 -9.38 11.60 -15.67
CA LEU A 540 -10.10 12.67 -16.35
C LEU A 540 -9.77 12.62 -17.84
N GLN A 541 -10.74 12.36 -18.71
CA GLN A 541 -10.48 12.39 -20.14
C GLN A 541 -10.20 13.84 -20.61
N ILE A 542 -9.11 14.02 -21.34
CA ILE A 542 -8.63 15.31 -21.86
C ILE A 542 -8.47 15.26 -23.39
N THR A 543 -8.34 16.43 -24.01
CA THR A 543 -8.16 16.58 -25.47
C THR A 543 -6.70 16.82 -25.84
N THR A 544 -5.95 17.50 -24.97
CA THR A 544 -4.50 17.68 -25.10
C THR A 544 -3.85 17.68 -23.71
N GLY A 545 -2.58 17.27 -23.64
CA GLY A 545 -1.77 17.39 -22.42
C GLY A 545 -0.28 17.56 -22.72
N GLY A 546 0.47 17.93 -21.68
CA GLY A 546 1.91 18.25 -21.74
C GLY A 546 2.71 17.73 -20.53
N GLY A 547 4.01 18.02 -20.51
CA GLY A 547 4.92 17.68 -19.41
C GLY A 547 5.44 16.23 -19.43
N MET A 548 4.61 15.30 -18.97
CA MET A 548 4.91 13.86 -18.94
C MET A 548 3.80 13.08 -19.62
N ILE A 549 4.18 12.24 -20.58
CA ILE A 549 3.27 11.44 -21.40
C ILE A 549 3.60 9.97 -21.14
N VAL A 550 2.68 9.22 -20.56
CA VAL A 550 2.85 7.78 -20.30
C VAL A 550 1.91 6.99 -21.19
N SER A 551 2.44 6.05 -21.96
CA SER A 551 1.66 5.21 -22.87
C SER A 551 2.36 3.86 -23.13
N THR A 552 1.75 3.02 -23.98
CA THR A 552 2.42 1.85 -24.55
C THR A 552 3.11 2.22 -25.86
N TYR A 553 4.06 1.41 -26.31
CA TYR A 553 4.72 1.62 -27.61
C TYR A 553 3.74 1.80 -28.78
N GLU A 554 2.67 1.00 -28.79
CA GLU A 554 1.66 1.01 -29.85
C GLU A 554 0.94 2.35 -29.96
N TYR A 555 0.71 3.05 -28.84
CA TYR A 555 0.10 4.38 -28.85
C TYR A 555 1.15 5.48 -29.00
N GLN A 556 2.33 5.34 -28.40
CA GLN A 556 3.40 6.34 -28.49
C GLN A 556 3.83 6.59 -29.93
N LYS A 557 3.96 5.54 -30.74
CA LYS A 557 4.36 5.64 -32.16
C LYS A 557 3.35 6.39 -33.04
N LEU A 558 2.10 6.50 -32.59
CA LEU A 558 1.05 7.22 -33.32
C LEU A 558 1.07 8.72 -33.05
N GLY A 559 1.72 9.14 -31.96
CA GLY A 559 1.75 10.54 -31.59
C GLY A 559 2.87 11.30 -32.29
N LYS A 560 2.63 12.59 -32.56
CA LYS A 560 3.61 13.49 -33.16
C LYS A 560 3.50 14.87 -32.52
N PHE A 561 4.62 15.48 -32.17
CA PHE A 561 4.62 16.85 -31.66
C PHE A 561 4.30 17.82 -32.81
N ASP A 562 3.24 18.59 -32.66
CA ASP A 562 2.84 19.63 -33.59
C ASP A 562 3.82 20.80 -33.52
N THR A 563 4.44 21.16 -34.64
CA THR A 563 5.46 22.21 -34.69
C THR A 563 4.93 23.61 -34.45
N SER A 564 3.61 23.83 -34.51
CA SER A 564 3.00 25.13 -34.24
C SER A 564 2.77 25.40 -32.75
N CYS A 565 2.67 24.35 -31.93
CA CYS A 565 2.32 24.48 -30.52
C CYS A 565 3.14 23.60 -29.57
N CYS A 566 4.00 22.71 -30.08
CA CYS A 566 4.74 21.74 -29.29
C CYS A 566 3.86 20.85 -28.39
N ILE A 567 2.62 20.59 -28.82
CA ILE A 567 1.72 19.62 -28.17
C ILE A 567 1.76 18.32 -28.97
N MET A 568 1.87 17.18 -28.28
CA MET A 568 1.78 15.87 -28.93
C MET A 568 0.33 15.62 -29.39
N LYS A 569 0.15 15.45 -30.71
CA LYS A 569 -1.14 15.12 -31.33
C LYS A 569 -1.21 13.64 -31.61
N TYR A 570 -2.38 13.07 -31.38
CA TYR A 570 -2.71 11.68 -31.67
C TYR A 570 -3.89 11.59 -32.65
N PRO A 571 -4.05 10.46 -33.35
CA PRO A 571 -5.26 10.19 -34.12
C PRO A 571 -6.53 10.30 -33.25
N PRO A 572 -7.70 10.68 -33.81
CA PRO A 572 -8.91 10.93 -33.03
C PRO A 572 -9.45 9.75 -32.21
N TYR A 573 -9.08 8.52 -32.56
CA TYR A 573 -9.48 7.31 -31.81
C TYR A 573 -8.61 7.06 -30.56
N VAL A 574 -7.50 7.78 -30.40
CA VAL A 574 -6.63 7.65 -29.23
C VAL A 574 -7.18 8.52 -28.10
N LYS A 575 -7.57 7.90 -27.00
CA LYS A 575 -8.10 8.61 -25.83
C LYS A 575 -6.98 9.01 -24.88
N LEU A 576 -7.01 10.27 -24.45
CA LEU A 576 -6.04 10.85 -23.53
C LEU A 576 -6.70 11.05 -22.16
N PHE A 577 -6.00 10.71 -21.09
CA PHE A 577 -6.49 10.87 -19.73
C PHE A 577 -5.47 11.56 -18.84
N MET A 578 -5.92 12.34 -17.87
CA MET A 578 -5.10 12.85 -16.80
C MET A 578 -5.46 12.15 -15.49
N HIS A 579 -4.47 11.71 -14.72
CA HIS A 579 -4.67 11.19 -13.39
C HIS A 579 -4.82 12.33 -12.37
N LYS A 580 -5.96 12.40 -11.68
CA LYS A 580 -6.35 13.51 -10.79
C LYS A 580 -5.59 13.57 -9.46
N GLY A 581 -5.01 12.45 -9.02
CA GLY A 581 -4.26 12.36 -7.75
C GLY A 581 -2.74 12.31 -7.86
N LEU A 582 -2.18 12.14 -9.07
CA LEU A 582 -0.74 11.94 -9.27
C LEU A 582 -0.13 13.21 -9.83
N ARG A 583 0.96 13.69 -9.22
CA ARG A 583 1.52 15.02 -9.47
C ARG A 583 2.98 14.95 -9.86
N ILE A 584 3.34 15.81 -10.79
CA ILE A 584 4.71 16.18 -11.13
C ILE A 584 4.81 17.70 -11.10
N TYR A 585 6.03 18.21 -11.05
CA TYR A 585 6.24 19.62 -10.80
C TYR A 585 7.20 20.27 -11.81
N HIS A 586 6.80 21.44 -12.29
CA HIS A 586 7.68 22.33 -13.03
C HIS A 586 8.38 23.31 -12.06
N PRO A 587 9.70 23.51 -12.16
CA PRO A 587 10.40 24.50 -11.35
C PRO A 587 9.99 25.93 -11.74
N MET A 588 9.76 26.82 -10.77
CA MET A 588 9.41 28.22 -11.06
C MET A 588 10.58 28.98 -11.72
N PRO A 589 10.35 29.71 -12.83
CA PRO A 589 11.36 30.58 -13.44
C PRO A 589 11.84 31.68 -12.47
N GLY A 590 13.15 31.94 -12.44
CA GLY A 590 13.74 33.03 -11.65
C GLY A 590 14.14 32.67 -10.22
N ASP A 591 13.77 31.49 -9.73
CA ASP A 591 14.19 31.07 -8.40
C ASP A 591 15.64 30.56 -8.43
N LYS A 592 16.57 31.28 -7.79
CA LYS A 592 17.97 30.84 -7.62
C LYS A 592 18.06 29.54 -6.82
N ARG A 593 16.96 29.07 -6.20
CA ARG A 593 16.80 27.74 -5.60
C ARG A 593 16.75 26.62 -6.64
N TYR A 594 17.54 26.73 -7.72
CA TYR A 594 17.99 25.56 -8.48
C TYR A 594 18.97 24.77 -7.59
N TRP A 595 18.43 24.15 -6.54
CA TRP A 595 18.98 23.01 -5.80
C TRP A 595 20.31 23.20 -5.07
N THR A 596 20.21 23.36 -3.74
CA THR A 596 20.70 22.30 -2.83
C THR A 596 19.48 21.73 -2.11
N PRO A 597 19.21 20.43 -2.23
CA PRO A 597 18.16 19.80 -1.43
C PRO A 597 18.71 19.69 -0.01
N SER A 598 18.09 20.31 0.98
CA SER A 598 18.23 19.89 2.38
C SER A 598 17.01 19.05 2.76
N ILE A 599 15.81 19.51 2.39
CA ILE A 599 14.55 18.79 2.65
C ILE A 599 14.39 17.59 1.71
N LEU A 600 14.73 17.75 0.42
CA LEU A 600 14.84 16.59 -0.47
C LEU A 600 16.05 15.75 -0.13
N LEU A 601 17.08 16.23 0.59
CA LEU A 601 18.20 15.43 1.09
C LEU A 601 17.84 14.71 2.37
N GLU A 602 16.87 15.17 3.15
CA GLU A 602 16.32 14.44 4.29
C GLU A 602 15.37 13.35 3.82
N ASP A 603 14.41 13.63 2.93
CA ASP A 603 13.59 12.57 2.32
C ASP A 603 14.40 11.65 1.39
N TRP A 604 15.49 12.15 0.80
CA TRP A 604 16.46 11.34 0.07
C TRP A 604 17.44 10.62 0.97
N GLN A 605 17.94 11.18 2.07
CA GLN A 605 18.73 10.45 3.06
C GLN A 605 17.84 9.40 3.72
N ARG A 606 16.55 9.68 3.90
CA ARG A 606 15.53 8.75 4.38
C ARG A 606 15.25 7.66 3.35
N SER A 607 15.12 8.00 2.07
CA SER A 607 14.98 7.02 0.98
C SER A 607 16.27 6.22 0.73
N GLN A 608 17.44 6.83 0.81
CA GLN A 608 18.76 6.19 0.70
C GLN A 608 19.05 5.34 1.94
N SER A 609 18.63 5.77 3.13
CA SER A 609 18.69 4.95 4.35
C SER A 609 17.72 3.80 4.25
N GLN A 610 16.53 4.00 3.68
CA GLN A 610 15.57 2.93 3.43
C GLN A 610 16.08 1.94 2.37
N VAL A 611 16.73 2.40 1.30
CA VAL A 611 17.39 1.55 0.30
C VAL A 611 18.61 0.84 0.88
N ARG A 612 19.41 1.50 1.73
CA ARG A 612 20.54 0.87 2.44
C ARG A 612 20.05 -0.19 3.42
N GLN A 613 19.04 0.13 4.22
CA GLN A 613 18.39 -0.79 5.16
C GLN A 613 17.78 -1.98 4.41
N THR A 614 17.08 -1.75 3.31
CA THR A 614 16.54 -2.83 2.46
C THR A 614 17.65 -3.69 1.85
N ARG A 615 18.78 -3.09 1.46
CA ARG A 615 19.96 -3.83 0.95
C ARG A 615 20.67 -4.62 2.05
N GLU A 616 20.75 -4.08 3.26
CA GLU A 616 21.32 -4.76 4.43
C GLU A 616 20.42 -5.90 4.91
N GLU A 617 19.10 -5.67 4.95
CA GLU A 617 18.09 -6.68 5.24
C GLU A 617 18.11 -7.78 4.19
N LYS A 618 18.17 -7.44 2.90
CA LYS A 618 18.35 -8.44 1.83
C LYS A 618 19.64 -9.25 2.01
N LYS A 619 20.77 -8.62 2.30
CA LYS A 619 22.04 -9.32 2.56
C LYS A 619 21.96 -10.22 3.79
N TRP A 620 21.26 -9.77 4.83
CA TRP A 620 21.01 -10.54 6.04
C TRP A 620 20.13 -11.76 5.76
N LEU A 621 19.03 -11.59 5.01
CA LEU A 621 18.18 -12.68 4.55
C LEU A 621 18.94 -13.67 3.66
N GLU A 622 19.76 -13.20 2.73
CA GLU A 622 20.63 -14.05 1.90
C GLU A 622 21.63 -14.85 2.77
N SER A 623 22.19 -14.23 3.81
CA SER A 623 23.06 -14.91 4.77
C SER A 623 22.31 -15.99 5.57
N LYS A 624 21.07 -15.70 6.01
CA LYS A 624 20.21 -16.68 6.67
C LYS A 624 19.84 -17.84 5.75
N CYS A 625 19.51 -17.57 4.49
CA CYS A 625 19.25 -18.60 3.48
C CYS A 625 20.47 -19.51 3.29
N LYS A 626 21.67 -18.95 3.14
CA LYS A 626 22.91 -19.74 3.05
C LYS A 626 23.18 -20.59 4.29
N ALA A 627 22.90 -20.06 5.49
CA ALA A 627 23.02 -20.81 6.72
C ALA A 627 22.03 -21.99 6.76
N LEU A 628 20.77 -21.77 6.37
CA LEU A 628 19.75 -22.80 6.25
C LEU A 628 20.12 -23.88 5.21
N GLU A 629 20.64 -23.48 4.06
CA GLU A 629 21.15 -24.41 3.03
C GLU A 629 22.30 -25.27 3.58
N GLN A 630 23.20 -24.69 4.36
CA GLN A 630 24.30 -25.43 4.98
C GLN A 630 23.80 -26.40 6.05
N THR A 631 22.88 -25.98 6.92
CA THR A 631 22.23 -26.87 7.89
C THR A 631 21.52 -28.01 7.20
N THR A 632 20.81 -27.73 6.11
CA THR A 632 20.12 -28.75 5.29
C THR A 632 21.12 -29.76 4.72
N LYS A 633 22.27 -29.30 4.20
CA LYS A 633 23.34 -30.19 3.71
C LYS A 633 23.91 -31.07 4.82
N ASN A 634 24.10 -30.53 6.02
CA ASN A 634 24.60 -31.29 7.17
C ASN A 634 23.58 -32.38 7.59
N ILE A 635 22.29 -32.04 7.68
CA ILE A 635 21.23 -33.01 7.98
C ILE A 635 21.19 -34.13 6.93
N HIS A 636 21.30 -33.80 5.64
CA HIS A 636 21.35 -34.82 4.58
C HIS A 636 22.58 -35.72 4.69
N GLN A 637 23.71 -35.19 5.18
CA GLN A 637 24.91 -36.00 5.43
C GLN A 637 24.69 -36.96 6.61
N GLU A 638 24.20 -36.45 7.75
CA GLU A 638 23.88 -37.27 8.92
C GLU A 638 22.87 -38.38 8.59
N LEU A 639 21.85 -38.06 7.79
CA LEU A 639 20.86 -39.04 7.34
C LEU A 639 21.50 -40.16 6.49
N ARG A 640 22.46 -39.82 5.62
CA ARG A 640 23.21 -40.82 4.83
C ARG A 640 24.08 -41.71 5.72
N GLU A 641 24.72 -41.13 6.72
CA GLU A 641 25.53 -41.87 7.70
C GLU A 641 24.65 -42.84 8.50
N PHE A 642 23.48 -42.38 8.95
CA PHE A 642 22.50 -43.21 9.65
C PHE A 642 21.98 -44.36 8.77
N GLN A 643 21.64 -44.09 7.50
CA GLN A 643 21.23 -45.12 6.55
C GLN A 643 22.32 -46.17 6.31
N SER A 644 23.59 -45.74 6.23
CA SER A 644 24.72 -46.66 6.09
C SER A 644 24.91 -47.54 7.33
N GLN A 645 24.77 -46.98 8.53
CA GLN A 645 24.81 -47.77 9.77
C GLN A 645 23.66 -48.79 9.83
N LEU A 646 22.43 -48.37 9.47
CA LEU A 646 21.28 -49.26 9.44
C LEU A 646 21.49 -50.45 8.49
N GLN A 647 22.04 -50.21 7.30
CA GLN A 647 22.36 -51.27 6.34
C GLN A 647 23.41 -52.26 6.89
N LYS A 648 24.44 -51.77 7.60
CA LYS A 648 25.43 -52.63 8.25
C LYS A 648 24.79 -53.52 9.33
N THR A 649 23.96 -52.93 10.20
CA THR A 649 23.25 -53.69 11.24
C THR A 649 22.30 -54.72 10.64
N GLN A 650 21.62 -54.40 9.54
CA GLN A 650 20.78 -55.35 8.82
C GLN A 650 21.59 -56.54 8.26
N ALA A 651 22.74 -56.27 7.64
CA ALA A 651 23.62 -57.32 7.13
C ALA A 651 24.19 -58.23 8.25
N GLU A 652 24.57 -57.66 9.39
CA GLU A 652 25.01 -58.42 10.56
C GLU A 652 23.89 -59.31 11.12
N LEU A 653 22.66 -58.81 11.19
CA LEU A 653 21.49 -59.59 11.60
C LEU A 653 21.21 -60.75 10.66
N GLU A 654 21.32 -60.55 9.35
CA GLU A 654 21.16 -61.62 8.35
C GLU A 654 22.24 -62.69 8.45
N LEU A 655 23.49 -62.29 8.73
CA LEU A 655 24.59 -63.22 8.97
C LEU A 655 24.33 -64.07 10.23
N LEU A 656 23.92 -63.45 11.34
CA LEU A 656 23.57 -64.15 12.58
C LEU A 656 22.40 -65.11 12.38
N ARG A 657 21.35 -64.70 11.66
CA ARG A 657 20.23 -65.57 11.29
C ARG A 657 20.70 -66.78 10.48
N SER A 658 21.60 -66.57 9.51
CA SER A 658 22.16 -67.64 8.68
C SER A 658 22.99 -68.63 9.51
N GLN A 659 23.81 -68.13 10.45
CA GLN A 659 24.59 -68.97 11.37
C GLN A 659 23.68 -69.79 12.29
N LEU A 660 22.63 -69.18 12.83
CA LEU A 660 21.64 -69.87 13.66
C LEU A 660 20.93 -70.99 12.90
N HIS A 661 20.55 -70.75 11.64
CA HIS A 661 19.97 -71.79 10.77
C HIS A 661 20.92 -72.95 10.52
N ARG A 662 22.21 -72.69 10.27
CA ARG A 662 23.22 -73.76 10.10
C ARG A 662 23.44 -74.56 11.38
N SER A 663 23.47 -73.91 12.54
CA SER A 663 23.60 -74.57 13.84
C SER A 663 22.41 -75.51 14.10
N LYS A 664 21.18 -75.07 13.81
CA LYS A 664 19.98 -75.93 13.91
C LYS A 664 20.02 -77.13 12.96
N ALA A 665 20.58 -76.98 11.76
CA ALA A 665 20.72 -78.06 10.79
C ALA A 665 21.82 -79.08 11.14
N HIS A 666 22.68 -78.81 12.12
CA HIS A 666 23.66 -79.77 12.65
C HIS A 666 23.21 -80.47 13.93
N HIS A 667 22.06 -80.09 14.49
CA HIS A 667 21.48 -80.72 15.69
C HIS A 667 20.25 -81.59 15.39
N ASN A 668 19.74 -81.52 14.16
CA ASN A 668 18.82 -82.51 13.57
C ASN A 668 19.63 -83.44 12.66
#